data_AF-A0AAV6ILE9-F1
#
_entry.id   AF-A0AAV6ILE9-F1
#
_cell.length_a   1.000
_cell.length_b   1.000
_cell.length_c   1.000
_cell.angle_alpha   90.00
_cell.angle_beta   90.00
_cell.angle_gamma   90.00
#
_symmetry.space_group_name_H-M   'P 1'
#
loop_
_entity.id
_entity.type
_entity.pdbx_description
1 polymer ?
#
loop_
_entity_poly.entity_id
_entity_poly.type
_entity_poly.pdbx_seq_one_letter_code
_entity_poly.pdbx_strand_id
1 'polypeptide(L)'
;MLNADAVFLVLQCIRQLGPEAVILKEKIVCQAWMKTSFGFKCPSETLLPKRSWGQLVDLLPLPIIAESYYGSRLRSYKAELETIGVAVNIDQVCDMLTVKVKYLLSISDLPGDIVISLLNCMKCMNKKMAPQLNRLTSCLLGERWLKTRDGYRSAPESILYDSGWGTVSQFVDLPLIDDAFYGDSIFSFKNELRMLGVMVDFNEGARFVARGLVLPEEPVSITAKCALSLLNCARSLRQSSKPSDQSLLVTFVNKLKGSKWLKPHMGYRTPAESLVFDPEWNSYLEERDGPFMDQGFYGNLTSLHKDELIAIGVKADTEEVCTSIFQILTCHKETSSVMRIYRFLHKYMQSSYSQGGFASQLWIPDQDGNSGKWVSNLWCVLHDRDNLFGSFLHVLDRHYEEELLSFLSTTFGVDSFPTLSRYFVLWNNWERCNHCVSSTELHSFWGYISETWNAFSEKTVEKAITMLPAITVAGAVQLVEKDDVFIPNDLNLKKWFGEASEKPLFVWFPQNGRSSLSKLYEIYRSFGVRKISEAVQVSANSELEKMGTENSLIGKPLIKIVLAFVANPVIYMPVEERHGIAKSVLDISIFGTEKPLMVTYFLDLPSSKKRLEVQMRKLVQWEKNSQRLLVHKPSWNGGSGTKSIEFITDFARAIAEAVLPNGSGLADDLSKIIKMAFAFGYKEDEVDSLLLSENLELFPVDTSFLECAFPASKIQCLGQDPPCTPQTSIHKKQRRY
;
A
#
# COMPACT_ATOMS: atom_id res chain seq x y z
N MET A 1 12.28 -33.74 97.00
CA MET A 1 13.34 -34.22 96.08
C MET A 1 13.96 -35.47 96.66
N LEU A 2 14.20 -36.51 95.85
CA LEU A 2 14.72 -37.80 96.33
C LEU A 2 16.25 -37.84 96.22
N ASN A 3 16.92 -38.35 97.26
CA ASN A 3 18.35 -38.68 97.18
C ASN A 3 18.55 -39.97 96.36
N ALA A 4 19.78 -40.28 95.96
CA ALA A 4 20.07 -41.43 95.09
C ALA A 4 19.60 -42.77 95.71
N ASP A 5 19.79 -42.97 97.01
CA ASP A 5 19.37 -44.19 97.71
C ASP A 5 17.85 -44.38 97.73
N ALA A 6 17.09 -43.31 97.95
CA ALA A 6 15.63 -43.36 97.88
C ALA A 6 15.13 -43.68 96.47
N VAL A 7 15.81 -43.18 95.43
CA VAL A 7 15.51 -43.56 94.03
C VAL A 7 15.76 -45.05 93.79
N PHE A 8 16.88 -45.60 94.28
CA PHE A 8 17.15 -47.04 94.16
C PHE A 8 16.13 -47.89 94.92
N LEU A 9 15.67 -47.44 96.09
CA LEU A 9 14.61 -48.12 96.83
C LEU A 9 13.30 -48.14 96.02
N VAL A 10 12.90 -47.02 95.42
CA VAL A 10 11.70 -46.95 94.56
C VAL A 10 11.81 -47.90 93.36
N LEU A 11 12.96 -47.91 92.67
CA LEU A 11 13.21 -48.82 91.55
C LEU A 11 13.21 -50.30 92.01
N GLN A 12 13.74 -50.60 93.20
CA GLN A 12 13.68 -51.93 93.78
C GLN A 12 12.24 -52.34 94.13
N CYS A 13 11.40 -51.43 94.64
CA CYS A 13 9.99 -51.69 94.87
C CYS A 13 9.26 -52.01 93.55
N ILE A 14 9.51 -51.25 92.48
CA ILE A 14 8.95 -51.52 91.15
C ILE A 14 9.38 -52.91 90.64
N ARG A 15 10.65 -53.27 90.82
CA ARG A 15 11.18 -54.60 90.46
C ARG A 15 10.48 -55.74 91.19
N GLN A 16 10.24 -55.58 92.49
CA GLN A 16 9.63 -56.62 93.33
C GLN A 16 8.13 -56.74 93.11
N LEU A 17 7.44 -55.62 92.88
CA LEU A 17 6.00 -55.59 92.62
C LEU A 17 5.64 -55.98 91.18
N GLY A 18 6.58 -55.85 90.24
CA GLY A 18 6.39 -56.21 88.84
C GLY A 18 5.12 -55.57 88.23
N PRO A 19 4.22 -56.34 87.59
CA PRO A 19 3.01 -55.80 86.96
C PRO A 19 2.00 -55.22 87.96
N GLU A 20 2.07 -55.53 89.26
CA GLU A 20 1.17 -54.99 90.29
C GLU A 20 1.53 -53.54 90.70
N ALA A 21 2.65 -53.00 90.21
CA ALA A 21 3.14 -51.67 90.53
C ALA A 21 2.33 -50.51 89.89
N VAL A 22 1.15 -50.76 89.32
CA VAL A 22 0.35 -49.77 88.54
C VAL A 22 0.06 -48.50 89.34
N ILE A 23 -0.47 -48.62 90.57
CA ILE A 23 -0.83 -47.48 91.42
C ILE A 23 0.41 -46.67 91.82
N LEU A 24 1.51 -47.36 92.11
CA LEU A 24 2.78 -46.71 92.46
C LEU A 24 3.33 -45.95 91.25
N LYS A 25 3.30 -46.56 90.06
CA LYS A 25 3.73 -45.97 88.79
C LYS A 25 2.94 -44.69 88.49
N GLU A 26 1.61 -44.73 88.52
CA GLU A 26 0.77 -43.55 88.22
C GLU A 26 1.09 -42.35 89.11
N LYS A 27 1.43 -42.59 90.38
CA LYS A 27 1.77 -41.51 91.33
C LYS A 27 3.16 -40.91 91.13
N ILE A 28 4.12 -41.66 90.59
CA ILE A 28 5.53 -41.24 90.51
C ILE A 28 5.97 -40.78 89.12
N VAL A 29 5.32 -41.24 88.04
CA VAL A 29 5.76 -40.95 86.66
C VAL A 29 5.69 -39.46 86.34
N CYS A 30 4.68 -38.75 86.84
CA CYS A 30 4.46 -37.33 86.57
C CYS A 30 5.08 -36.39 87.63
N GLN A 31 5.91 -36.91 88.54
CA GLN A 31 6.51 -36.13 89.62
C GLN A 31 7.99 -35.86 89.34
N ALA A 32 8.45 -34.62 89.54
CA ALA A 32 9.82 -34.22 89.26
C ALA A 32 10.80 -34.66 90.36
N TRP A 33 11.23 -35.92 90.33
CA TRP A 33 12.16 -36.49 91.31
C TRP A 33 13.43 -37.10 90.71
N MET A 34 13.54 -37.20 89.37
CA MET A 34 14.71 -37.76 88.72
C MET A 34 15.74 -36.68 88.38
N LYS A 35 16.99 -36.83 88.86
CA LYS A 35 18.08 -35.87 88.66
C LYS A 35 18.65 -36.00 87.24
N THR A 36 18.70 -34.89 86.52
CA THR A 36 19.17 -34.79 85.14
C THR A 36 20.17 -33.65 84.96
N SER A 37 20.70 -33.51 83.73
CA SER A 37 21.44 -32.35 83.25
C SER A 37 20.67 -31.02 83.39
N PHE A 38 19.33 -31.06 83.45
CA PHE A 38 18.45 -29.90 83.58
C PHE A 38 17.69 -29.86 84.92
N GLY A 39 18.35 -30.29 86.01
CA GLY A 39 17.74 -30.34 87.34
C GLY A 39 16.88 -31.58 87.56
N PHE A 40 15.88 -31.51 88.44
CA PHE A 40 14.98 -32.63 88.69
C PHE A 40 13.79 -32.60 87.73
N LYS A 41 13.53 -33.72 87.04
CA LYS A 41 12.49 -33.87 86.01
C LYS A 41 11.64 -35.11 86.26
N CYS A 42 10.47 -35.15 85.63
CA CYS A 42 9.57 -36.30 85.66
C CYS A 42 10.24 -37.46 84.90
N PRO A 43 10.23 -38.70 85.42
CA PRO A 43 10.83 -39.85 84.73
C PRO A 43 10.43 -39.96 83.26
N SER A 44 9.16 -39.69 82.91
CA SER A 44 8.63 -39.68 81.54
C SER A 44 9.28 -38.67 80.58
N GLU A 45 9.96 -37.66 81.09
CA GLU A 45 10.65 -36.61 80.32
C GLU A 45 12.17 -36.82 80.29
N THR A 46 12.67 -37.92 80.85
CA THR A 46 14.12 -38.15 81.01
C THR A 46 14.63 -39.29 80.15
N LEU A 47 15.89 -39.22 79.75
CA LEU A 47 16.55 -40.27 79.00
C LEU A 47 17.74 -40.85 79.76
N LEU A 48 17.94 -42.16 79.62
CA LEU A 48 19.09 -42.86 80.18
C LEU A 48 20.30 -42.74 79.22
N PRO A 49 21.43 -42.16 79.62
CA PRO A 49 22.56 -41.89 78.71
C PRO A 49 23.17 -43.17 78.10
N LYS A 50 23.31 -43.18 76.77
CA LYS A 50 24.00 -44.22 76.01
C LYS A 50 25.00 -43.60 75.04
N ARG A 51 26.25 -44.10 75.04
CA ARG A 51 27.34 -43.60 74.18
C ARG A 51 27.01 -43.59 72.68
N SER A 52 26.16 -44.53 72.23
CA SER A 52 25.71 -44.60 70.83
C SER A 52 24.79 -43.46 70.40
N TRP A 53 24.30 -42.63 71.35
CA TRP A 53 23.35 -41.53 71.08
C TRP A 53 23.98 -40.15 71.24
N GLY A 54 25.27 -40.06 71.60
CA GLY A 54 25.93 -38.76 71.89
C GLY A 54 25.68 -37.73 70.79
N GLN A 55 25.90 -38.13 69.53
CA GLN A 55 25.65 -37.25 68.38
C GLN A 55 24.20 -36.78 68.19
N LEU A 56 23.18 -37.43 68.77
CA LEU A 56 21.78 -36.98 68.68
C LEU A 56 21.38 -36.12 69.89
N VAL A 57 21.93 -36.45 71.06
CA VAL A 57 21.58 -35.82 72.33
C VAL A 57 22.38 -34.52 72.56
N ASP A 58 23.56 -34.40 71.95
CA ASP A 58 24.36 -33.16 71.98
C ASP A 58 23.75 -32.06 71.09
N LEU A 59 22.84 -32.40 70.17
CA LEU A 59 22.27 -31.47 69.19
C LEU A 59 21.05 -30.72 69.73
N LEU A 60 20.19 -31.36 70.52
CA LEU A 60 18.99 -30.74 71.12
C LEU A 60 19.01 -30.94 72.63
N PRO A 61 18.75 -29.91 73.45
CA PRO A 61 18.84 -30.00 74.91
C PRO A 61 17.74 -30.90 75.48
N LEU A 62 18.08 -32.17 75.73
CA LEU A 62 17.19 -33.16 76.36
C LEU A 62 17.59 -33.44 77.82
N PRO A 63 16.64 -33.80 78.71
CA PRO A 63 16.93 -34.15 80.10
C PRO A 63 17.64 -35.52 80.23
N ILE A 64 18.97 -35.50 80.19
CA ILE A 64 19.80 -36.69 80.38
C ILE A 64 19.94 -36.98 81.87
N ILE A 65 19.64 -38.21 82.29
CA ILE A 65 19.85 -38.62 83.69
C ILE A 65 21.33 -38.45 84.08
N ALA A 66 21.56 -37.79 85.21
CA ALA A 66 22.90 -37.48 85.69
C ALA A 66 23.59 -38.74 86.24
N GLU A 67 24.38 -39.42 85.39
CA GLU A 67 25.17 -40.60 85.82
C GLU A 67 26.16 -40.26 86.94
N SER A 68 26.65 -39.02 87.02
CA SER A 68 27.48 -38.56 88.14
C SER A 68 26.76 -38.56 89.49
N TYR A 69 25.43 -38.47 89.49
CA TYR A 69 24.60 -38.45 90.69
C TYR A 69 24.15 -39.85 91.13
N TYR A 70 23.80 -40.72 90.17
CA TYR A 70 23.29 -42.07 90.44
C TYR A 70 24.35 -43.18 90.34
N GLY A 71 25.48 -42.92 89.69
CA GLY A 71 26.49 -43.93 89.39
C GLY A 71 26.04 -44.97 88.35
N SER A 72 26.94 -45.89 88.00
CA SER A 72 26.68 -46.95 87.01
C SER A 72 25.60 -47.95 87.45
N ARG A 73 25.29 -48.03 88.76
CA ARG A 73 24.26 -48.90 89.34
C ARG A 73 22.89 -48.71 88.71
N LEU A 74 22.56 -47.49 88.28
CA LEU A 74 21.29 -47.13 87.64
C LEU A 74 21.01 -47.97 86.40
N ARG A 75 22.04 -48.34 85.64
CA ARG A 75 21.90 -49.14 84.41
C ARG A 75 21.37 -50.55 84.69
N SER A 76 21.53 -51.06 85.90
CA SER A 76 20.96 -52.36 86.29
C SER A 76 19.44 -52.33 86.45
N TYR A 77 18.82 -51.15 86.49
CA TYR A 77 17.36 -50.94 86.62
C TYR A 77 16.69 -50.51 85.31
N LYS A 78 17.23 -50.89 84.14
CA LYS A 78 16.74 -50.43 82.84
C LYS A 78 15.25 -50.74 82.60
N ALA A 79 14.79 -51.94 82.94
CA ALA A 79 13.40 -52.35 82.73
C ALA A 79 12.43 -51.56 83.62
N GLU A 80 12.85 -51.26 84.85
CA GLU A 80 12.07 -50.47 85.80
C GLU A 80 12.01 -49.00 85.37
N LEU A 81 13.13 -48.46 84.89
CA LEU A 81 13.20 -47.11 84.32
C LEU A 81 12.30 -46.97 83.09
N GLU A 82 12.32 -47.95 82.19
CA GLU A 82 11.42 -48.01 81.03
C GLU A 82 9.94 -48.08 81.47
N THR A 83 9.65 -48.87 82.51
CA THR A 83 8.30 -49.02 83.06
C THR A 83 7.74 -47.69 83.57
N ILE A 84 8.58 -46.81 84.13
CA ILE A 84 8.19 -45.47 84.60
C ILE A 84 8.36 -44.37 83.55
N GLY A 85 8.58 -44.73 82.27
CA GLY A 85 8.57 -43.80 81.15
C GLY A 85 9.92 -43.16 80.82
N VAL A 86 11.02 -43.56 81.46
CA VAL A 86 12.36 -43.10 81.05
C VAL A 86 12.67 -43.65 79.66
N ALA A 87 13.15 -42.78 78.76
CA ALA A 87 13.60 -43.22 77.45
C ALA A 87 14.92 -44.02 77.56
N VAL A 88 14.84 -45.32 77.30
CA VAL A 88 15.95 -46.28 77.39
C VAL A 88 16.33 -46.93 76.05
N ASN A 89 15.58 -46.64 75.00
CA ASN A 89 15.86 -47.06 73.62
C ASN A 89 15.76 -45.88 72.63
N ILE A 90 16.24 -46.09 71.39
CA ILE A 90 16.33 -45.01 70.40
C ILE A 90 14.95 -44.52 69.94
N ASP A 91 13.96 -45.40 69.85
CA ASP A 91 12.60 -45.04 69.46
C ASP A 91 11.98 -44.08 70.49
N GLN A 92 12.11 -44.39 71.78
CA GLN A 92 11.65 -43.52 72.86
C GLN A 92 12.36 -42.16 72.88
N VAL A 93 13.66 -42.11 72.56
CA VAL A 93 14.42 -40.85 72.45
C VAL A 93 13.92 -40.02 71.27
N CYS A 94 13.65 -40.64 70.12
CA CYS A 94 13.06 -39.98 68.96
C CYS A 94 11.63 -39.48 69.24
N ASP A 95 10.85 -40.22 70.04
CA ASP A 95 9.50 -39.81 70.45
C ASP A 95 9.55 -38.59 71.36
N MET A 96 10.48 -38.60 72.32
CA MET A 96 10.74 -37.46 73.19
C MET A 96 11.20 -36.22 72.39
N LEU A 97 12.11 -36.39 71.42
CA LEU A 97 12.52 -35.33 70.50
C LEU A 97 11.32 -34.77 69.73
N THR A 98 10.47 -35.65 69.20
CA THR A 98 9.28 -35.27 68.44
C THR A 98 8.30 -34.47 69.30
N VAL A 99 8.02 -34.91 70.52
CA VAL A 99 7.17 -34.20 71.49
C VAL A 99 7.78 -32.85 71.83
N LYS A 100 9.10 -32.78 72.05
CA LYS A 100 9.79 -31.53 72.36
C LYS A 100 9.73 -30.53 71.22
N VAL A 101 9.95 -30.98 69.98
CA VAL A 101 9.87 -30.13 68.78
C VAL A 101 8.44 -29.61 68.60
N LYS A 102 7.42 -30.46 68.74
CA LYS A 102 6.01 -30.01 68.70
C LYS A 102 5.72 -28.96 69.76
N TYR A 103 6.18 -29.19 70.99
CA TYR A 103 6.00 -28.22 72.07
C TYR A 103 6.66 -26.88 71.74
N LEU A 104 7.88 -26.89 71.21
CA LEU A 104 8.58 -25.66 70.81
C LEU A 104 7.82 -24.91 69.70
N LEU A 105 7.33 -25.63 68.69
CA LEU A 105 6.53 -25.06 67.60
C LEU A 105 5.21 -24.46 68.08
N SER A 106 4.62 -24.99 69.17
CA SER A 106 3.37 -24.49 69.74
C SER A 106 3.52 -23.22 70.58
N ILE A 107 4.72 -22.93 71.09
CA ILE A 107 4.94 -21.80 72.02
C ILE A 107 5.59 -20.58 71.36
N SER A 108 6.40 -20.78 70.33
CA SER A 108 7.12 -19.69 69.65
C SER A 108 7.69 -20.12 68.30
N ASP A 109 8.09 -19.15 67.51
CA ASP A 109 8.95 -19.39 66.35
C ASP A 109 10.29 -20.01 66.77
N LEU A 110 10.84 -20.89 65.92
CA LEU A 110 12.11 -21.55 66.24
C LEU A 110 13.31 -20.61 66.04
N PRO A 111 14.20 -20.48 67.05
CA PRO A 111 15.51 -19.86 66.90
C PRO A 111 16.40 -20.56 65.88
N GLY A 112 17.33 -19.81 65.28
CA GLY A 112 18.21 -20.31 64.22
C GLY A 112 19.10 -21.47 64.65
N ASP A 113 19.67 -21.40 65.85
CA ASP A 113 20.51 -22.45 66.43
C ASP A 113 19.74 -23.76 66.65
N ILE A 114 18.50 -23.70 67.14
CA ILE A 114 17.63 -24.86 67.31
C ILE A 114 17.30 -25.52 65.96
N VAL A 115 17.04 -24.72 64.93
CA VAL A 115 16.80 -25.21 63.56
C VAL A 115 18.03 -25.91 62.98
N ILE A 116 19.22 -25.31 63.11
CA ILE A 116 20.47 -25.92 62.64
C ILE A 116 20.76 -27.23 63.38
N SER A 117 20.53 -27.27 64.68
CA SER A 117 20.61 -28.49 65.49
C SER A 117 19.64 -29.58 65.03
N LEU A 118 18.40 -29.21 64.70
CA LEU A 118 17.38 -30.12 64.19
C LEU A 118 17.80 -30.70 62.82
N LEU A 119 18.28 -29.87 61.90
CA LEU A 119 18.78 -30.30 60.59
C LEU A 119 20.00 -31.22 60.71
N ASN A 120 20.92 -30.93 61.63
CA ASN A 120 22.02 -31.83 61.98
C ASN A 120 21.51 -33.18 62.51
N CYS A 121 20.50 -33.16 63.37
CA CYS A 121 19.90 -34.39 63.92
C CYS A 121 19.32 -35.25 62.79
N MET A 122 18.59 -34.63 61.87
CA MET A 122 18.05 -35.29 60.68
C MET A 122 19.16 -35.86 59.78
N LYS A 123 20.24 -35.12 59.55
CA LYS A 123 21.43 -35.55 58.80
C LYS A 123 22.09 -36.78 59.42
N CYS A 124 22.17 -36.84 60.75
CA CYS A 124 22.67 -38.00 61.48
C CYS A 124 21.74 -39.22 61.35
N MET A 125 20.43 -39.02 61.46
CA MET A 125 19.43 -40.08 61.35
C MET A 125 19.29 -40.65 59.93
N ASN A 126 19.45 -39.83 58.89
CA ASN A 126 19.27 -40.20 57.49
C ASN A 126 20.15 -41.38 57.06
N LYS A 127 21.29 -41.61 57.72
CA LYS A 127 22.22 -42.70 57.37
C LYS A 127 21.84 -44.07 57.93
N LYS A 128 21.00 -44.15 58.98
CA LYS A 128 20.83 -45.38 59.78
C LYS A 128 19.42 -45.60 60.39
N MET A 129 18.52 -44.60 60.34
CA MET A 129 17.28 -44.55 61.15
C MET A 129 16.09 -43.95 60.37
N ALA A 130 15.76 -44.54 59.21
CA ALA A 130 14.71 -44.04 58.32
C ALA A 130 13.29 -43.93 58.94
N PRO A 131 12.74 -44.94 59.67
CA PRO A 131 11.38 -44.84 60.20
C PRO A 131 11.24 -43.77 61.30
N GLN A 132 12.28 -43.56 62.12
CA GLN A 132 12.31 -42.51 63.14
C GLN A 132 12.43 -41.12 62.51
N LEU A 133 13.23 -40.99 61.45
CA LEU A 133 13.34 -39.75 60.68
C LEU A 133 12.00 -39.34 60.07
N ASN A 134 11.21 -40.29 59.55
CA ASN A 134 9.87 -40.02 59.00
C ASN A 134 8.89 -39.48 60.04
N ARG A 135 8.99 -39.95 61.29
CA ARG A 135 8.17 -39.44 62.40
C ARG A 135 8.55 -38.00 62.76
N LEU A 136 9.84 -37.68 62.76
CA LEU A 136 10.29 -36.31 63.00
C LEU A 136 9.93 -35.37 61.84
N THR A 137 10.16 -35.77 60.59
CA THR A 137 9.83 -34.96 59.39
C THR A 137 8.34 -34.66 59.32
N SER A 138 7.49 -35.66 59.57
CA SER A 138 6.03 -35.46 59.58
C SER A 138 5.53 -34.44 60.60
N CYS A 139 6.27 -34.20 61.68
CA CYS A 139 5.91 -33.18 62.66
C CYS A 139 6.33 -31.77 62.25
N LEU A 140 7.17 -31.65 61.22
CA LEU A 140 7.60 -30.39 60.61
C LEU A 140 6.80 -30.06 59.34
N LEU A 141 6.09 -31.04 58.78
CA LEU A 141 5.25 -30.85 57.60
C LEU A 141 4.04 -29.98 57.94
N GLY A 142 3.85 -28.89 57.19
CA GLY A 142 2.74 -27.96 57.37
C GLY A 142 2.98 -26.86 58.42
N GLU A 143 3.96 -27.03 59.30
CA GLU A 143 4.32 -26.04 60.32
C GLU A 143 5.16 -24.89 59.73
N ARG A 144 5.01 -23.68 60.26
CA ARG A 144 5.73 -22.47 59.81
C ARG A 144 6.98 -22.22 60.65
N TRP A 145 8.02 -23.01 60.43
CA TRP A 145 9.20 -23.02 61.31
C TRP A 145 10.50 -22.52 60.65
N LEU A 146 10.51 -22.32 59.33
CA LEU A 146 11.66 -21.80 58.60
C LEU A 146 11.52 -20.28 58.41
N LYS A 147 12.50 -19.52 58.90
CA LYS A 147 12.64 -18.09 58.69
C LYS A 147 13.06 -17.82 57.25
N THR A 148 12.21 -17.12 56.51
CA THR A 148 12.55 -16.54 55.22
C THR A 148 12.68 -15.02 55.35
N ARG A 149 13.18 -14.37 54.30
CA ARG A 149 13.25 -12.91 54.23
C ARG A 149 11.88 -12.22 54.38
N ASP A 150 10.79 -12.95 54.12
CA ASP A 150 9.40 -12.48 54.27
C ASP A 150 8.72 -12.95 55.56
N GLY A 151 9.47 -13.53 56.51
CA GLY A 151 8.94 -14.11 57.74
C GLY A 151 8.93 -15.64 57.77
N TYR A 152 8.28 -16.23 58.77
CA TYR A 152 8.28 -17.68 58.98
C TYR A 152 7.30 -18.39 58.03
N ARG A 153 7.81 -19.41 57.33
CA ARG A 153 7.07 -20.20 56.33
C ARG A 153 7.28 -21.69 56.56
N SER A 154 6.42 -22.48 55.91
CA SER A 154 6.58 -23.93 55.86
C SER A 154 7.72 -24.30 54.91
N ALA A 155 8.32 -25.48 55.11
CA ALA A 155 9.40 -25.95 54.25
C ALA A 155 9.02 -26.01 52.76
N PRO A 156 7.84 -26.52 52.35
CA PRO A 156 7.41 -26.53 50.94
C PRO A 156 7.20 -25.14 50.31
N GLU A 157 7.11 -24.09 51.12
CA GLU A 157 6.92 -22.69 50.68
C GLU A 157 8.21 -21.87 50.76
N SER A 158 9.33 -22.49 51.10
CA SER A 158 10.63 -21.83 51.28
C SER A 158 11.60 -22.21 50.16
N ILE A 159 12.51 -21.28 49.81
CA ILE A 159 13.52 -21.47 48.78
C ILE A 159 14.91 -21.36 49.41
N LEU A 160 15.77 -22.34 49.17
CA LEU A 160 17.20 -22.21 49.45
C LEU A 160 17.85 -21.44 48.30
N TYR A 161 18.53 -20.34 48.61
CA TYR A 161 19.17 -19.51 47.59
C TYR A 161 20.20 -20.30 46.77
N ASP A 162 20.20 -20.03 45.48
CA ASP A 162 21.13 -20.49 44.47
C ASP A 162 21.28 -19.36 43.44
N SER A 163 22.42 -19.32 42.75
CA SER A 163 22.72 -18.29 41.75
C SER A 163 21.64 -18.16 40.66
N GLY A 164 20.92 -19.23 40.32
CA GLY A 164 19.81 -19.19 39.36
C GLY A 164 18.65 -18.30 39.78
N TRP A 165 18.41 -18.13 41.08
CA TRP A 165 17.36 -17.25 41.60
C TRP A 165 17.73 -15.77 41.52
N GLY A 166 19.03 -15.46 41.53
CA GLY A 166 19.53 -14.09 41.46
C GLY A 166 19.04 -13.35 40.23
N THR A 167 18.88 -14.04 39.08
CA THR A 167 18.48 -13.41 37.82
C THR A 167 17.03 -12.90 37.82
N VAL A 168 16.13 -13.53 38.59
CA VAL A 168 14.70 -13.20 38.66
C VAL A 168 14.31 -12.51 39.96
N SER A 169 15.17 -12.54 40.99
CA SER A 169 14.91 -11.96 42.32
C SER A 169 14.62 -10.45 42.32
N GLN A 170 15.02 -9.73 41.26
CA GLN A 170 14.71 -8.32 41.08
C GLN A 170 13.25 -8.03 40.66
N PHE A 171 12.51 -9.06 40.21
CA PHE A 171 11.15 -8.95 39.67
C PHE A 171 10.13 -9.85 40.38
N VAL A 172 10.58 -10.58 41.39
CA VAL A 172 9.79 -11.54 42.14
C VAL A 172 10.23 -11.50 43.60
N ASP A 173 9.29 -11.28 44.50
CA ASP A 173 9.50 -11.49 45.92
C ASP A 173 9.53 -13.00 46.20
N LEU A 174 10.74 -13.54 46.23
CA LEU A 174 10.98 -14.96 46.47
C LEU A 174 11.12 -15.23 47.97
N PRO A 175 10.45 -16.26 48.52
CA PRO A 175 10.56 -16.65 49.92
C PRO A 175 11.90 -17.36 50.22
N LEU A 176 13.00 -16.63 50.03
CA LEU A 176 14.36 -17.11 50.27
C LEU A 176 14.59 -17.29 51.77
N ILE A 177 15.15 -18.43 52.15
CA ILE A 177 15.62 -18.67 53.52
C ILE A 177 16.57 -17.55 53.93
N ASP A 178 16.37 -17.03 55.13
CA ASP A 178 17.16 -15.92 55.67
C ASP A 178 18.56 -16.42 56.09
N ASP A 179 19.48 -16.32 55.16
CA ASP A 179 20.89 -16.66 55.33
C ASP A 179 21.60 -15.75 56.34
N ALA A 180 21.11 -14.53 56.58
CA ALA A 180 21.62 -13.68 57.66
C ALA A 180 21.18 -14.18 59.05
N PHE A 181 19.99 -14.78 59.16
CA PHE A 181 19.48 -15.37 60.39
C PHE A 181 20.12 -16.73 60.72
N TYR A 182 20.33 -17.61 59.72
CA TYR A 182 20.89 -18.95 59.93
C TYR A 182 22.41 -19.05 59.74
N GLY A 183 23.02 -18.07 59.08
CA GLY A 183 24.41 -18.08 58.63
C GLY A 183 24.67 -19.10 57.51
N ASP A 184 25.88 -19.09 56.97
CA ASP A 184 26.30 -19.93 55.84
C ASP A 184 26.17 -21.44 56.09
N SER A 185 26.06 -21.84 57.36
CA SER A 185 25.87 -23.23 57.76
C SER A 185 24.61 -23.86 57.15
N ILE A 186 23.58 -23.06 56.85
CA ILE A 186 22.31 -23.55 56.30
C ILE A 186 22.48 -24.24 54.94
N PHE A 187 23.43 -23.78 54.12
CA PHE A 187 23.72 -24.35 52.80
C PHE A 187 24.30 -25.77 52.90
N SER A 188 24.88 -26.15 54.04
CA SER A 188 25.41 -27.50 54.29
C SER A 188 24.32 -28.56 54.52
N PHE A 189 23.06 -28.14 54.64
CA PHE A 189 21.86 -28.96 54.85
C PHE A 189 20.95 -29.06 53.62
N LYS A 190 21.47 -28.79 52.41
CA LYS A 190 20.70 -28.80 51.16
C LYS A 190 19.88 -30.08 50.96
N ASN A 191 20.44 -31.25 51.31
CA ASN A 191 19.76 -32.54 51.15
C ASN A 191 18.60 -32.71 52.14
N GLU A 192 18.83 -32.34 53.40
CA GLU A 192 17.83 -32.40 54.47
C GLU A 192 16.68 -31.42 54.22
N LEU A 193 17.00 -30.20 53.77
CA LEU A 193 16.01 -29.20 53.37
C LEU A 193 15.20 -29.68 52.17
N ARG A 194 15.85 -30.25 51.13
CA ARG A 194 15.15 -30.85 49.98
C ARG A 194 14.19 -31.96 50.42
N MET A 195 14.60 -32.82 51.34
CA MET A 195 13.76 -33.90 51.89
C MET A 195 12.52 -33.35 52.61
N LEU A 196 12.64 -32.20 53.28
CA LEU A 196 11.54 -31.50 53.93
C LEU A 196 10.63 -30.74 52.95
N GLY A 197 10.98 -30.70 51.67
CA GLY A 197 10.22 -30.03 50.61
C GLY A 197 10.68 -28.62 50.28
N VAL A 198 11.76 -28.12 50.90
CA VAL A 198 12.36 -26.82 50.53
C VAL A 198 12.80 -26.86 49.08
N MET A 199 12.50 -25.78 48.37
CA MET A 199 12.87 -25.64 46.98
C MET A 199 14.35 -25.30 46.86
N VAL A 200 15.12 -26.23 46.32
CA VAL A 200 16.59 -26.09 46.17
C VAL A 200 17.03 -26.07 44.71
N ASP A 201 16.12 -26.37 43.78
CA ASP A 201 16.35 -26.35 42.34
C ASP A 201 15.49 -25.25 41.69
N PHE A 202 16.09 -24.47 40.80
CA PHE A 202 15.42 -23.36 40.13
C PHE A 202 14.28 -23.84 39.21
N ASN A 203 14.51 -24.90 38.43
CA ASN A 203 13.55 -25.39 37.44
C ASN A 203 12.31 -26.00 38.14
N GLU A 204 12.50 -26.73 39.23
CA GLU A 204 11.40 -27.25 40.05
C GLU A 204 10.62 -26.13 40.77
N GLY A 205 11.25 -24.97 40.90
CA GLY A 205 10.77 -23.80 41.61
C GLY A 205 10.02 -22.77 40.74
N ALA A 206 9.80 -23.05 39.45
CA ALA A 206 9.16 -22.12 38.51
C ALA A 206 7.80 -21.56 38.97
N ARG A 207 7.05 -22.31 39.78
CA ARG A 207 5.77 -21.87 40.38
C ARG A 207 5.90 -20.67 41.31
N PHE A 208 7.04 -20.48 41.99
CA PHE A 208 7.28 -19.31 42.83
C PHE A 208 7.44 -18.06 41.97
N VAL A 209 8.22 -18.17 40.89
CA VAL A 209 8.39 -17.11 39.88
C VAL A 209 7.05 -16.74 39.26
N ALA A 210 6.27 -17.74 38.80
CA ALA A 210 4.99 -17.47 38.14
C ALA A 210 3.96 -16.74 39.01
N ARG A 211 3.93 -17.04 40.32
CA ARG A 211 3.01 -16.39 41.27
C ARG A 211 3.40 -14.93 41.52
N GLY A 212 4.68 -14.66 41.75
CA GLY A 212 5.17 -13.36 42.18
C GLY A 212 5.71 -12.45 41.09
N LEU A 213 5.74 -12.87 39.81
CA LEU A 213 6.31 -12.05 38.73
C LEU A 213 5.56 -10.72 38.56
N VAL A 214 6.34 -9.65 38.71
CA VAL A 214 6.00 -8.27 38.38
C VAL A 214 7.10 -7.74 37.47
N LEU A 215 6.81 -7.61 36.18
CA LEU A 215 7.74 -7.03 35.22
C LEU A 215 7.72 -5.49 35.36
N PRO A 216 8.87 -4.82 35.21
CA PRO A 216 8.95 -3.37 35.28
C PRO A 216 8.21 -2.74 34.08
N GLU A 217 7.69 -1.53 34.27
CA GLU A 217 7.10 -0.74 33.17
C GLU A 217 8.16 -0.41 32.10
N GLU A 218 9.39 -0.10 32.53
CA GLU A 218 10.54 0.09 31.66
C GLU A 218 11.46 -1.15 31.66
N PRO A 219 11.62 -1.85 30.52
CA PRO A 219 12.32 -3.13 30.47
C PRO A 219 13.85 -3.05 30.43
N VAL A 220 14.44 -1.85 30.58
CA VAL A 220 15.90 -1.63 30.48
C VAL A 220 16.70 -2.45 31.51
N SER A 221 16.08 -2.80 32.64
CA SER A 221 16.67 -3.65 33.69
C SER A 221 16.65 -5.15 33.39
N ILE A 222 15.96 -5.58 32.32
CA ILE A 222 15.83 -7.00 31.97
C ILE A 222 17.05 -7.45 31.18
N THR A 223 17.91 -8.20 31.83
CA THR A 223 19.10 -8.82 31.22
C THR A 223 18.73 -10.07 30.40
N ALA A 224 19.60 -10.45 29.46
CA ALA A 224 19.44 -11.68 28.70
C ALA A 224 19.29 -12.92 29.60
N LYS A 225 20.09 -13.01 30.67
CA LYS A 225 20.00 -14.10 31.66
C LYS A 225 18.64 -14.14 32.34
N CYS A 226 18.08 -13.00 32.73
CA CYS A 226 16.74 -12.93 33.31
C CYS A 226 15.67 -13.42 32.33
N ALA A 227 15.72 -12.94 31.09
CA ALA A 227 14.75 -13.34 30.07
C ALA A 227 14.81 -14.85 29.77
N LEU A 228 16.02 -15.43 29.66
CA LEU A 228 16.20 -16.87 29.52
C LEU A 228 15.69 -17.66 30.73
N SER A 229 15.91 -17.16 31.96
CA SER A 229 15.35 -17.74 33.19
C SER A 229 13.81 -17.77 33.16
N LEU A 230 13.15 -16.70 32.69
CA LEU A 230 11.68 -16.66 32.56
C LEU A 230 11.17 -17.68 31.54
N LEU A 231 11.85 -17.83 30.39
CA LEU A 231 11.51 -18.86 29.40
C LEU A 231 11.70 -20.27 29.96
N ASN A 232 12.77 -20.51 30.72
CA ASN A 232 12.99 -21.78 31.41
C ASN A 232 11.88 -22.07 32.43
N CYS A 233 11.41 -21.07 33.19
CA CYS A 233 10.26 -21.23 34.08
C CYS A 233 8.99 -21.63 33.32
N ALA A 234 8.72 -21.01 32.17
CA ALA A 234 7.58 -21.39 31.32
C ALA A 234 7.70 -22.84 30.85
N ARG A 235 8.90 -23.26 30.42
CA ARG A 235 9.18 -24.65 30.03
C ARG A 235 8.93 -25.62 31.18
N SER A 236 9.47 -25.35 32.37
CA SER A 236 9.33 -26.21 33.54
C SER A 236 7.87 -26.35 33.99
N LEU A 237 7.09 -25.25 33.96
CA LEU A 237 5.66 -25.30 34.26
C LEU A 237 4.88 -26.12 33.23
N ARG A 238 5.22 -25.98 31.94
CA ARG A 238 4.63 -26.75 30.84
C ARG A 238 4.90 -28.26 30.98
N GLN A 239 6.10 -28.63 31.39
CA GLN A 239 6.51 -30.02 31.60
C GLN A 239 6.00 -30.63 32.92
N SER A 240 5.45 -29.81 33.83
CA SER A 240 4.91 -30.29 35.10
C SER A 240 3.64 -31.10 34.91
N SER A 241 3.57 -32.27 35.55
CA SER A 241 2.39 -33.14 35.59
C SER A 241 1.32 -32.68 36.59
N LYS A 242 1.58 -31.61 37.36
CA LYS A 242 0.66 -31.12 38.40
C LYS A 242 -0.43 -30.23 37.79
N PRO A 243 -1.72 -30.50 38.03
CA PRO A 243 -2.81 -29.64 37.55
C PRO A 243 -2.72 -28.18 38.02
N SER A 244 -2.22 -27.94 39.23
CA SER A 244 -2.02 -26.58 39.77
C SER A 244 -1.03 -25.75 38.96
N ASP A 245 -0.02 -26.40 38.37
CA ASP A 245 1.04 -25.73 37.62
C ASP A 245 0.55 -25.33 36.22
N GLN A 246 -0.42 -26.05 35.66
CA GLN A 246 -1.05 -25.70 34.37
C GLN A 246 -1.89 -24.42 34.46
N SER A 247 -2.64 -24.23 35.55
CA SER A 247 -3.37 -22.97 35.78
C SER A 247 -2.42 -21.79 35.99
N LEU A 248 -1.30 -22.01 36.70
CA LEU A 248 -0.26 -21.00 36.87
C LEU A 248 0.45 -20.68 35.56
N LEU A 249 0.69 -21.68 34.70
CA LEU A 249 1.29 -21.49 33.37
C LEU A 249 0.46 -20.53 32.52
N VAL A 250 -0.85 -20.70 32.45
CA VAL A 250 -1.74 -19.81 31.67
C VAL A 250 -1.62 -18.37 32.18
N THR A 251 -1.68 -18.18 33.50
CA THR A 251 -1.57 -16.85 34.12
C THR A 251 -0.20 -16.22 33.84
N PHE A 252 0.87 -17.02 33.95
CA PHE A 252 2.24 -16.59 33.70
C PHE A 252 2.45 -16.19 32.24
N VAL A 253 2.03 -17.03 31.30
CA VAL A 253 2.13 -16.75 29.86
C VAL A 253 1.36 -15.49 29.48
N ASN A 254 0.17 -15.27 30.05
CA ASN A 254 -0.60 -14.05 29.78
C ASN A 254 0.10 -12.78 30.28
N LYS A 255 0.75 -12.83 31.47
CA LYS A 255 1.59 -11.73 31.96
C LYS A 255 2.78 -11.44 31.03
N LEU A 256 3.46 -12.50 30.57
CA LEU A 256 4.57 -12.37 29.63
C LEU A 256 4.12 -11.81 28.27
N LYS A 257 2.95 -12.21 27.77
CA LYS A 257 2.34 -11.71 26.52
C LYS A 257 2.05 -10.21 26.56
N GLY A 258 1.51 -9.72 27.68
CA GLY A 258 1.06 -8.33 27.81
C GLY A 258 2.17 -7.31 28.10
N SER A 259 3.39 -7.76 28.40
CA SER A 259 4.47 -6.90 28.86
C SER A 259 5.55 -6.73 27.80
N LYS A 260 6.20 -5.55 27.75
CA LYS A 260 7.40 -5.34 26.93
C LYS A 260 8.60 -5.84 27.71
N TRP A 261 9.26 -6.92 27.29
CA TRP A 261 10.39 -7.49 28.02
C TRP A 261 11.38 -8.28 27.16
N LEU A 262 10.99 -8.66 25.94
CA LEU A 262 11.90 -9.26 24.96
C LEU A 262 12.66 -8.16 24.23
N LYS A 263 13.90 -8.45 23.85
CA LYS A 263 14.81 -7.53 23.16
C LYS A 263 15.14 -8.04 21.76
N PRO A 264 14.31 -7.76 20.76
CA PRO A 264 14.72 -7.87 19.36
C PRO A 264 15.66 -6.73 18.94
N HIS A 265 16.21 -6.82 17.72
CA HIS A 265 17.10 -5.80 17.13
C HIS A 265 16.47 -4.39 17.07
N MET A 266 15.14 -4.31 17.09
CA MET A 266 14.34 -3.08 17.06
C MET A 266 13.85 -2.61 18.45
N GLY A 267 14.68 -2.80 19.49
CA GLY A 267 14.41 -2.38 20.86
C GLY A 267 13.47 -3.30 21.64
N TYR A 268 13.24 -3.02 22.93
CA TYR A 268 12.38 -3.86 23.77
C TYR A 268 10.91 -3.82 23.34
N ARG A 269 10.28 -4.99 23.22
CA ARG A 269 8.93 -5.17 22.67
C ARG A 269 8.15 -6.25 23.41
N THR A 270 6.83 -6.28 23.16
CA THR A 270 6.00 -7.41 23.58
C THR A 270 6.31 -8.64 22.72
N PRO A 271 6.00 -9.86 23.20
CA PRO A 271 6.12 -11.05 22.36
C PRO A 271 5.38 -10.96 21.03
N ALA A 272 4.16 -10.41 21.00
CA ALA A 272 3.35 -10.29 19.78
C ALA A 272 3.95 -9.39 18.68
N GLU A 273 4.87 -8.51 19.07
CA GLU A 273 5.61 -7.59 18.19
C GLU A 273 7.02 -8.10 17.86
N SER A 274 7.41 -9.27 18.38
CA SER A 274 8.74 -9.86 18.22
C SER A 274 8.68 -11.07 17.29
N LEU A 275 9.77 -11.30 16.55
CA LEU A 275 9.87 -12.37 15.56
C LEU A 275 11.02 -13.33 15.87
N VAL A 276 10.81 -14.62 15.61
CA VAL A 276 11.90 -15.59 15.54
C VAL A 276 12.47 -15.58 14.13
N PHE A 277 13.78 -15.40 13.99
CA PHE A 277 14.44 -15.45 12.68
C PHE A 277 14.65 -16.92 12.26
N ASP A 278 14.19 -17.27 11.05
CA ASP A 278 14.46 -18.57 10.46
C ASP A 278 15.70 -18.50 9.55
N PRO A 279 16.73 -19.36 9.75
CA PRO A 279 17.92 -19.39 8.90
C PRO A 279 17.63 -19.58 7.41
N GLU A 280 16.48 -20.13 7.01
CA GLU A 280 16.08 -20.24 5.61
C GLU A 280 15.91 -18.86 4.93
N TRP A 281 15.64 -17.81 5.72
CA TRP A 281 15.44 -16.45 5.22
C TRP A 281 16.73 -15.66 5.00
N ASN A 282 17.90 -16.20 5.37
CA ASN A 282 19.21 -15.54 5.20
C ASN A 282 19.53 -15.13 3.75
N SER A 283 18.88 -15.77 2.78
CA SER A 283 19.03 -15.42 1.36
C SER A 283 18.26 -14.15 0.95
N TYR A 284 17.34 -13.66 1.79
CA TYR A 284 16.49 -12.50 1.51
C TYR A 284 16.55 -11.42 2.60
N LEU A 285 16.60 -11.80 3.87
CA LEU A 285 16.57 -10.90 5.02
C LEU A 285 17.82 -11.01 5.88
N GLU A 286 18.15 -9.91 6.56
CA GLU A 286 19.04 -9.88 7.70
C GLU A 286 18.24 -9.77 9.00
N GLU A 287 18.83 -10.18 10.13
CA GLU A 287 18.16 -10.10 11.44
C GLU A 287 17.78 -8.67 11.86
N ARG A 288 18.46 -7.65 11.28
CA ARG A 288 18.19 -6.24 11.55
C ARG A 288 17.05 -5.67 10.69
N ASP A 289 16.58 -6.41 9.68
CA ASP A 289 15.50 -5.96 8.79
C ASP A 289 14.11 -6.09 9.44
N GLY A 290 14.02 -6.59 10.67
CA GLY A 290 12.76 -6.68 11.40
C GLY A 290 12.96 -6.74 12.91
N PRO A 291 11.89 -6.84 13.70
CA PRO A 291 11.96 -7.02 15.15
C PRO A 291 12.28 -8.48 15.49
N PHE A 292 13.33 -9.02 14.86
CA PHE A 292 13.84 -10.36 15.15
C PHE A 292 14.61 -10.37 16.46
N MET A 293 14.50 -11.46 17.21
CA MET A 293 15.21 -11.67 18.48
C MET A 293 16.72 -11.42 18.31
N ASP A 294 17.30 -10.55 19.15
CA ASP A 294 18.71 -10.16 19.07
C ASP A 294 19.61 -11.28 19.60
N GLN A 295 20.13 -12.13 18.71
CA GLN A 295 20.99 -13.24 19.09
C GLN A 295 22.27 -12.79 19.80
N GLY A 296 22.79 -11.61 19.45
CA GLY A 296 23.98 -11.02 20.07
C GLY A 296 23.73 -10.63 21.53
N PHE A 297 22.53 -10.15 21.85
CA PHE A 297 22.12 -9.89 23.23
C PHE A 297 21.93 -11.18 24.04
N TYR A 298 21.29 -12.19 23.45
CA TYR A 298 20.96 -13.43 24.17
C TYR A 298 22.09 -14.46 24.24
N GLY A 299 23.18 -14.29 23.46
CA GLY A 299 24.35 -15.17 23.51
C GLY A 299 24.05 -16.58 23.00
N ASN A 300 23.44 -16.67 21.82
CA ASN A 300 22.76 -17.84 21.22
C ASN A 300 21.42 -18.19 21.89
N LEU A 301 20.35 -17.59 21.36
CA LEU A 301 19.00 -18.07 21.56
C LEU A 301 18.88 -19.45 20.87
N THR A 302 19.14 -20.53 21.61
CA THR A 302 19.16 -21.88 21.03
C THR A 302 17.77 -22.30 20.55
N SER A 303 17.71 -23.27 19.64
CA SER A 303 16.45 -23.92 19.22
C SER A 303 15.60 -24.40 20.39
N LEU A 304 16.23 -24.71 21.54
CA LEU A 304 15.53 -25.13 22.75
C LEU A 304 14.49 -24.12 23.23
N HIS A 305 14.65 -22.81 22.98
CA HIS A 305 13.73 -21.76 23.43
C HIS A 305 12.67 -21.36 22.40
N LYS A 306 12.74 -21.88 21.17
CA LYS A 306 11.81 -21.53 20.08
C LYS A 306 10.36 -21.82 20.45
N ASP A 307 10.10 -23.00 21.02
CA ASP A 307 8.75 -23.40 21.42
C ASP A 307 8.19 -22.54 22.55
N GLU A 308 9.03 -22.12 23.51
CA GLU A 308 8.59 -21.23 24.58
C GLU A 308 8.30 -19.83 24.07
N LEU A 309 9.12 -19.31 23.15
CA LEU A 309 8.91 -18.01 22.50
C LEU A 309 7.58 -18.01 21.73
N ILE A 310 7.30 -19.06 20.96
CA ILE A 310 6.03 -19.22 20.24
C ILE A 310 4.86 -19.32 21.23
N ALA A 311 5.01 -20.09 22.32
CA ALA A 311 3.96 -20.22 23.33
C ALA A 311 3.58 -18.89 24.00
N ILE A 312 4.56 -18.00 24.19
CA ILE A 312 4.33 -16.64 24.70
C ILE A 312 3.94 -15.64 23.61
N GLY A 313 3.75 -16.07 22.36
CA GLY A 313 3.21 -15.24 21.28
C GLY A 313 4.25 -14.54 20.40
N VAL A 314 5.52 -14.94 20.45
CA VAL A 314 6.50 -14.53 19.43
C VAL A 314 6.17 -15.23 18.13
N LYS A 315 6.09 -14.46 17.05
CA LYS A 315 5.70 -14.98 15.73
C LYS A 315 6.90 -15.69 15.10
N ALA A 316 6.64 -16.87 14.55
CA ALA A 316 7.64 -17.68 13.87
C ALA A 316 7.13 -18.25 12.54
N ASP A 317 5.81 -18.23 12.32
CA ASP A 317 5.23 -18.62 11.05
C ASP A 317 5.52 -17.57 9.98
N THR A 318 5.80 -18.04 8.76
CA THR A 318 6.21 -17.19 7.63
C THR A 318 5.15 -16.13 7.30
N GLU A 319 3.86 -16.47 7.41
CA GLU A 319 2.75 -15.56 7.09
C GLU A 319 2.62 -14.46 8.16
N GLU A 320 2.72 -14.83 9.44
CA GLU A 320 2.71 -13.86 10.55
C GLU A 320 3.93 -12.92 10.50
N VAL A 321 5.09 -13.44 10.08
CA VAL A 321 6.33 -12.68 9.89
C VAL A 321 6.19 -11.69 8.74
N CYS A 322 5.69 -12.13 7.57
CA CYS A 322 5.43 -11.24 6.43
C CYS A 322 4.52 -10.08 6.84
N THR A 323 3.42 -10.38 7.53
CA THR A 323 2.46 -9.36 8.01
C THR A 323 3.12 -8.37 8.96
N SER A 324 3.96 -8.84 9.88
CA SER A 324 4.61 -7.99 10.87
C SER A 324 5.68 -7.10 10.24
N ILE A 325 6.49 -7.63 9.32
CA ILE A 325 7.47 -6.86 8.56
C ILE A 325 6.77 -5.82 7.70
N PHE A 326 5.68 -6.19 7.03
CA PHE A 326 4.90 -5.26 6.22
C PHE A 326 4.36 -4.07 7.03
N GLN A 327 3.89 -4.31 8.27
CA GLN A 327 3.39 -3.25 9.15
C GLN A 327 4.45 -2.23 9.58
N ILE A 328 5.72 -2.66 9.68
CA ILE A 328 6.82 -1.78 10.08
C ILE A 328 7.67 -1.30 8.90
N LEU A 329 7.28 -1.64 7.68
CA LEU A 329 8.02 -1.36 6.45
C LEU A 329 8.46 0.11 6.36
N THR A 330 7.58 1.04 6.72
CA THR A 330 7.84 2.50 6.68
C THR A 330 8.80 3.01 7.75
N CYS A 331 9.20 2.18 8.72
CA CYS A 331 10.21 2.52 9.72
C CYS A 331 11.65 2.43 9.16
N HIS A 332 11.85 1.72 8.05
CA HIS A 332 13.16 1.57 7.42
C HIS A 332 13.59 2.85 6.69
N LYS A 333 14.90 3.12 6.73
CA LYS A 333 15.53 4.30 6.12
C LYS A 333 16.62 3.97 5.11
N GLU A 334 17.07 2.73 5.09
CA GLU A 334 18.13 2.26 4.20
C GLU A 334 17.54 1.51 3.02
N THR A 335 17.94 1.88 1.80
CA THR A 335 17.42 1.26 0.58
C THR A 335 17.74 -0.23 0.51
N SER A 336 18.94 -0.64 0.93
CA SER A 336 19.35 -2.06 0.99
C SER A 336 18.38 -2.93 1.81
N SER A 337 18.03 -2.48 3.02
CA SER A 337 17.04 -3.15 3.86
C SER A 337 15.66 -3.22 3.21
N VAL A 338 15.19 -2.12 2.64
CA VAL A 338 13.86 -2.10 1.98
C VAL A 338 13.83 -3.05 0.77
N MET A 339 14.89 -3.07 -0.04
CA MET A 339 14.99 -3.96 -1.19
C MET A 339 14.98 -5.44 -0.78
N ARG A 340 15.72 -5.78 0.28
CA ARG A 340 15.69 -7.13 0.87
C ARG A 340 14.29 -7.51 1.35
N ILE A 341 13.64 -6.62 2.09
CA ILE A 341 12.26 -6.81 2.56
C ILE A 341 11.28 -7.00 1.40
N TYR A 342 11.36 -6.19 0.34
CA TYR A 342 10.51 -6.34 -0.84
C TYR A 342 10.70 -7.69 -1.53
N ARG A 343 11.94 -8.16 -1.70
CA ARG A 343 12.21 -9.49 -2.27
C ARG A 343 11.69 -10.61 -1.37
N PHE A 344 11.85 -10.48 -0.05
CA PHE A 344 11.31 -11.43 0.91
C PHE A 344 9.78 -11.50 0.83
N LEU A 345 9.11 -10.35 0.89
CA LEU A 345 7.65 -10.28 0.80
C LEU A 345 7.15 -10.79 -0.54
N HIS A 346 7.78 -10.41 -1.66
CA HIS A 346 7.41 -10.93 -2.98
C HIS A 346 7.44 -12.46 -3.02
N LYS A 347 8.43 -13.09 -2.38
CA LYS A 347 8.56 -14.55 -2.38
C LYS A 347 7.55 -15.26 -1.47
N TYR A 348 7.30 -14.72 -0.28
CA TYR A 348 6.61 -15.46 0.79
C TYR A 348 5.20 -14.92 1.12
N MET A 349 4.89 -13.69 0.73
CA MET A 349 3.57 -13.09 0.97
C MET A 349 2.57 -13.60 -0.06
N GLN A 350 1.58 -14.38 0.40
CA GLN A 350 0.50 -14.88 -0.45
C GLN A 350 -0.45 -13.76 -0.92
N SER A 351 -1.14 -13.97 -2.04
CA SER A 351 -2.05 -12.98 -2.66
C SER A 351 -3.36 -12.75 -1.90
N SER A 352 -3.63 -13.45 -0.79
CA SER A 352 -4.83 -13.28 0.03
C SER A 352 -4.79 -12.08 0.99
N TYR A 353 -3.61 -11.50 1.26
CA TYR A 353 -3.46 -10.34 2.18
C TYR A 353 -3.94 -9.00 1.61
N SER A 354 -4.17 -8.92 0.30
CA SER A 354 -4.66 -7.70 -0.36
C SER A 354 -6.10 -7.32 0.01
N GLN A 355 -6.78 -8.08 0.87
CA GLN A 355 -8.09 -7.69 1.42
C GLN A 355 -7.99 -6.75 2.64
N GLY A 356 -6.81 -6.64 3.27
CA GLY A 356 -6.58 -5.78 4.42
C GLY A 356 -5.75 -4.55 4.06
N GLY A 357 -6.33 -3.61 3.30
CA GLY A 357 -5.78 -2.26 3.05
C GLY A 357 -4.36 -2.23 2.44
N PHE A 358 -4.24 -1.86 1.17
CA PHE A 358 -2.92 -1.62 0.55
C PHE A 358 -2.08 -0.67 1.41
N ALA A 359 -0.80 -1.00 1.63
CA ALA A 359 0.12 -0.02 2.18
C ALA A 359 0.11 1.20 1.24
N SER A 360 -0.20 2.36 1.82
CA SER A 360 -0.39 3.57 1.03
C SER A 360 0.91 4.19 0.55
N GLN A 361 2.06 3.65 0.99
CA GLN A 361 3.39 4.21 0.72
C GLN A 361 4.37 3.17 0.17
N LEU A 362 5.19 3.60 -0.79
CA LEU A 362 6.30 2.86 -1.37
C LEU A 362 7.60 3.62 -1.17
N TRP A 363 8.71 2.88 -1.14
CA TRP A 363 10.03 3.46 -1.08
C TRP A 363 10.45 3.98 -2.45
N ILE A 364 11.09 5.14 -2.49
CA ILE A 364 11.75 5.67 -3.69
C ILE A 364 13.21 5.93 -3.32
N PRO A 365 14.16 5.17 -3.89
CA PRO A 365 15.58 5.40 -3.67
C PRO A 365 16.03 6.79 -4.16
N ASP A 366 16.93 7.42 -3.40
CA ASP A 366 17.64 8.62 -3.84
C ASP A 366 18.75 8.29 -4.85
N GLN A 367 19.32 9.31 -5.48
CA GLN A 367 20.40 9.15 -6.49
C GLN A 367 21.65 8.45 -5.94
N ASP A 368 21.92 8.61 -4.65
CA ASP A 368 23.10 8.04 -3.98
C ASP A 368 22.92 6.55 -3.64
N GLY A 369 21.72 5.98 -3.87
CA GLY A 369 21.41 4.56 -3.73
C GLY A 369 21.29 4.04 -2.29
N ASN A 370 21.82 4.74 -1.29
CA ASN A 370 21.80 4.29 0.11
C ASN A 370 20.57 4.77 0.91
N SER A 371 20.04 5.95 0.58
CA SER A 371 18.85 6.54 1.21
C SER A 371 17.68 6.61 0.23
N GLY A 372 16.54 7.08 0.72
CA GLY A 372 15.33 7.26 -0.06
C GLY A 372 14.20 7.84 0.78
N LYS A 373 13.01 7.85 0.18
CA LYS A 373 11.79 8.41 0.80
C LYS A 373 10.58 7.51 0.61
N TRP A 374 9.72 7.46 1.62
CA TRP A 374 8.40 6.86 1.53
C TRP A 374 7.42 7.83 0.85
N VAL A 375 6.88 7.44 -0.29
CA VAL A 375 5.96 8.24 -1.12
C VAL A 375 4.65 7.49 -1.28
N SER A 376 3.52 8.22 -1.33
CA SER A 376 2.24 7.56 -1.55
C SER A 376 2.16 6.84 -2.89
N ASN A 377 1.53 5.66 -2.91
CA ASN A 377 1.23 4.90 -4.12
C ASN A 377 0.51 5.72 -5.21
N LEU A 378 -0.31 6.70 -4.80
CA LEU A 378 -0.99 7.63 -5.70
C LEU A 378 -0.03 8.56 -6.46
N TRP A 379 1.26 8.60 -6.13
CA TRP A 379 2.27 9.36 -6.88
C TRP A 379 3.25 8.45 -7.61
N CYS A 380 2.93 7.16 -7.73
CA CYS A 380 3.76 6.16 -8.36
C CYS A 380 3.06 5.53 -9.57
N VAL A 381 3.85 5.09 -10.55
CA VAL A 381 3.40 4.29 -11.70
C VAL A 381 4.50 3.31 -12.06
N LEU A 382 4.17 2.12 -12.57
CA LEU A 382 5.22 1.18 -12.98
C LEU A 382 6.03 1.74 -14.15
N HIS A 383 5.33 2.19 -15.21
CA HIS A 383 5.94 2.58 -16.47
C HIS A 383 5.43 3.93 -16.97
N ASP A 384 6.32 4.70 -17.59
CA ASP A 384 6.02 5.95 -18.30
C ASP A 384 6.61 5.88 -19.72
N ARG A 385 5.85 5.27 -20.65
CA ARG A 385 6.32 4.95 -22.01
C ARG A 385 6.87 6.16 -22.75
N ASP A 386 6.24 7.30 -22.56
CA ASP A 386 6.51 8.54 -23.29
C ASP A 386 7.36 9.54 -22.48
N ASN A 387 7.76 9.18 -21.26
CA ASN A 387 8.47 10.05 -20.32
C ASN A 387 7.76 11.40 -20.04
N LEU A 388 6.42 11.42 -20.12
CA LEU A 388 5.62 12.63 -19.90
C LEU A 388 5.45 12.98 -18.42
N PHE A 389 5.52 11.97 -17.55
CA PHE A 389 5.18 12.09 -16.14
C PHE A 389 6.40 12.06 -15.23
N GLY A 390 7.62 11.85 -15.74
CA GLY A 390 8.82 11.70 -14.91
C GLY A 390 9.13 12.88 -13.96
N SER A 391 8.59 14.07 -14.22
CA SER A 391 8.69 15.25 -13.33
C SER A 391 7.56 15.34 -12.30
N PHE A 392 6.52 14.51 -12.43
CA PHE A 392 5.26 14.58 -11.69
C PHE A 392 4.94 13.29 -10.91
N LEU A 393 5.29 12.13 -11.45
CA LEU A 393 5.12 10.81 -10.86
C LEU A 393 6.47 10.11 -10.71
N HIS A 394 6.54 9.21 -9.74
CA HIS A 394 7.65 8.29 -9.55
C HIS A 394 7.45 7.06 -10.43
N VAL A 395 8.31 6.91 -11.43
CA VAL A 395 8.30 5.76 -12.37
C VAL A 395 9.15 4.64 -11.79
N LEU A 396 8.52 3.52 -11.42
CA LEU A 396 9.14 2.49 -10.58
C LEU A 396 10.08 1.56 -11.35
N ASP A 397 9.88 1.37 -12.66
CA ASP A 397 10.78 0.56 -13.51
C ASP A 397 12.22 1.11 -13.62
N ARG A 398 12.41 2.38 -13.24
CA ARG A 398 13.73 3.02 -13.13
C ARG A 398 14.49 2.63 -11.86
N HIS A 399 13.79 2.10 -10.86
CA HIS A 399 14.31 1.85 -9.52
C HIS A 399 14.26 0.38 -9.12
N TYR A 400 13.39 -0.41 -9.73
CA TYR A 400 13.09 -1.78 -9.33
C TYR A 400 13.24 -2.77 -10.49
N GLU A 401 13.66 -3.99 -10.15
CA GLU A 401 13.72 -5.13 -11.06
C GLU A 401 12.31 -5.54 -11.52
N GLU A 402 12.17 -6.06 -12.74
CA GLU A 402 10.89 -6.41 -13.38
C GLU A 402 10.04 -7.36 -12.52
N GLU A 403 10.69 -8.33 -11.86
CA GLU A 403 10.03 -9.27 -10.96
C GLU A 403 9.28 -8.57 -9.81
N LEU A 404 9.88 -7.53 -9.23
CA LEU A 404 9.29 -6.76 -8.14
C LEU A 404 8.17 -5.83 -8.61
N LEU A 405 8.17 -5.36 -9.86
CA LEU A 405 7.13 -4.45 -10.36
C LEU A 405 5.73 -5.08 -10.29
N SER A 406 5.63 -6.38 -10.60
CA SER A 406 4.37 -7.14 -10.51
C SER A 406 3.83 -7.20 -9.07
N PHE A 407 4.73 -7.41 -8.12
CA PHE A 407 4.45 -7.37 -6.69
C PHE A 407 4.02 -5.98 -6.23
N LEU A 408 4.73 -4.92 -6.64
CA LEU A 408 4.40 -3.55 -6.25
C LEU A 408 3.02 -3.13 -6.76
N SER A 409 2.64 -3.52 -7.98
CA SER A 409 1.30 -3.27 -8.51
C SER A 409 0.22 -4.01 -7.72
N THR A 410 0.42 -5.31 -7.46
CA THR A 410 -0.58 -6.14 -6.78
C THR A 410 -0.73 -5.80 -5.29
N THR A 411 0.38 -5.57 -4.59
CA THR A 411 0.43 -5.42 -3.13
C THR A 411 0.23 -3.97 -2.68
N PHE A 412 0.58 -2.98 -3.50
CA PHE A 412 0.44 -1.55 -3.16
C PHE A 412 -0.59 -0.82 -4.05
N GLY A 413 -1.24 -1.52 -4.98
CA GLY A 413 -2.26 -0.92 -5.87
C GLY A 413 -1.69 0.15 -6.79
N VAL A 414 -0.45 -0.04 -7.28
CA VAL A 414 0.18 0.89 -8.23
C VAL A 414 -0.26 0.55 -9.64
N ASP A 415 -0.75 1.56 -10.37
CA ASP A 415 -1.15 1.43 -11.77
C ASP A 415 0.06 1.08 -12.65
N SER A 416 -0.13 0.18 -13.63
CA SER A 416 0.93 -0.17 -14.57
C SER A 416 1.32 0.99 -15.50
N PHE A 417 0.34 1.80 -15.89
CA PHE A 417 0.52 2.97 -16.76
C PHE A 417 -0.33 4.14 -16.25
N PRO A 418 0.02 5.40 -16.57
CA PRO A 418 -0.77 6.55 -16.17
C PRO A 418 -2.19 6.46 -16.74
N THR A 419 -3.19 6.65 -15.89
CA THR A 419 -4.60 6.63 -16.29
C THR A 419 -5.02 7.94 -16.96
N LEU A 420 -6.14 7.94 -17.68
CA LEU A 420 -6.68 9.14 -18.35
C LEU A 420 -6.84 10.34 -17.39
N SER A 421 -7.21 10.10 -16.13
CA SER A 421 -7.29 11.16 -15.12
C SER A 421 -5.93 11.81 -14.83
N ARG A 422 -4.83 11.05 -14.88
CA ARG A 422 -3.47 11.59 -14.71
C ARG A 422 -3.06 12.49 -15.87
N TYR A 423 -3.43 12.12 -17.11
CA TYR A 423 -3.23 12.99 -18.27
C TYR A 423 -3.94 14.33 -18.10
N PHE A 424 -5.13 14.39 -17.52
CA PHE A 424 -5.80 15.67 -17.25
C PHE A 424 -5.11 16.50 -16.17
N VAL A 425 -4.62 15.86 -15.12
CA VAL A 425 -3.83 16.57 -14.10
C VAL A 425 -2.54 17.13 -14.71
N LEU A 426 -1.89 16.37 -15.60
CA LEU A 426 -0.72 16.83 -16.36
C LEU A 426 -1.07 18.06 -17.20
N TRP A 427 -2.17 18.03 -17.96
CA TRP A 427 -2.61 19.15 -18.79
C TRP A 427 -2.88 20.41 -17.95
N ASN A 428 -3.61 20.27 -16.85
CA ASN A 428 -3.90 21.38 -15.94
C ASN A 428 -2.63 21.97 -15.33
N ASN A 429 -1.60 21.15 -15.06
CA ASN A 429 -0.31 21.64 -14.59
C ASN A 429 0.43 22.41 -15.69
N TRP A 430 0.42 21.93 -16.93
CA TRP A 430 0.99 22.66 -18.06
C TRP A 430 0.34 24.04 -18.25
N GLU A 431 -1.00 24.11 -18.15
CA GLU A 431 -1.75 25.36 -18.23
C GLU A 431 -1.38 26.33 -17.10
N ARG A 432 -1.36 25.86 -15.85
CA ARG A 432 -1.09 26.72 -14.67
C ARG A 432 0.35 27.21 -14.60
N CYS A 433 1.31 26.39 -15.02
CA CYS A 433 2.73 26.70 -14.96
C CYS A 433 3.25 27.40 -16.23
N ASN A 434 2.39 27.67 -17.21
CA ASN A 434 2.76 28.19 -18.53
C ASN A 434 3.92 27.38 -19.16
N HIS A 435 3.82 26.04 -19.05
CA HIS A 435 4.85 25.11 -19.51
C HIS A 435 5.09 25.29 -21.02
N CYS A 436 6.36 25.34 -21.43
CA CYS A 436 6.73 25.39 -22.83
C CYS A 436 6.58 23.99 -23.45
N VAL A 437 5.34 23.61 -23.77
CA VAL A 437 5.03 22.28 -24.32
C VAL A 437 5.73 22.08 -25.67
N SER A 438 6.56 21.07 -25.76
CA SER A 438 7.25 20.66 -26.98
C SER A 438 6.32 19.92 -27.94
N SER A 439 6.68 19.90 -29.23
CA SER A 439 5.93 19.13 -30.22
C SER A 439 5.99 17.62 -29.98
N THR A 440 7.01 17.12 -29.28
CA THR A 440 7.13 15.72 -28.85
C THR A 440 6.18 15.39 -27.71
N GLU A 441 6.11 16.24 -26.68
CA GLU A 441 5.16 16.07 -25.56
C GLU A 441 3.71 16.08 -26.06
N LEU A 442 3.38 17.00 -26.97
CA LEU A 442 2.06 17.04 -27.60
C LEU A 442 1.75 15.80 -28.44
N HIS A 443 2.74 15.27 -29.15
CA HIS A 443 2.55 14.07 -29.95
C HIS A 443 2.16 12.87 -29.07
N SER A 444 2.89 12.65 -27.98
CA SER A 444 2.58 11.58 -27.02
C SER A 444 1.24 11.83 -26.32
N PHE A 445 0.99 13.06 -25.84
CA PHE A 445 -0.27 13.42 -25.17
C PHE A 445 -1.49 13.18 -26.07
N TRP A 446 -1.51 13.78 -27.26
CA TRP A 446 -2.64 13.64 -28.18
C TRP A 446 -2.72 12.25 -28.79
N GLY A 447 -1.59 11.54 -28.93
CA GLY A 447 -1.56 10.12 -29.30
C GLY A 447 -2.42 9.30 -28.35
N TYR A 448 -2.12 9.34 -27.05
CA TYR A 448 -2.87 8.62 -26.02
C TYR A 448 -4.34 9.05 -25.94
N ILE A 449 -4.61 10.36 -25.95
CA ILE A 449 -5.99 10.88 -25.92
C ILE A 449 -6.78 10.42 -27.13
N SER A 450 -6.17 10.40 -28.32
CA SER A 450 -6.85 9.94 -29.54
C SER A 450 -7.18 8.45 -29.49
N GLU A 451 -6.33 7.61 -28.90
CA GLU A 451 -6.59 6.17 -28.75
C GLU A 451 -7.72 5.89 -27.76
N THR A 452 -7.80 6.67 -26.68
CA THR A 452 -8.76 6.47 -25.59
C THR A 452 -10.05 7.29 -25.73
N TRP A 453 -10.19 8.06 -26.81
CA TRP A 453 -11.33 8.96 -27.03
C TRP A 453 -12.66 8.22 -27.16
N ASN A 454 -13.63 8.59 -26.32
CA ASN A 454 -15.00 8.09 -26.34
C ASN A 454 -15.99 9.16 -25.80
N ALA A 455 -17.29 8.90 -25.90
CA ALA A 455 -18.34 9.86 -25.52
C ALA A 455 -18.32 10.28 -24.03
N PHE A 456 -17.77 9.45 -23.14
CA PHE A 456 -17.59 9.78 -21.72
C PHE A 456 -16.40 10.73 -21.52
N SER A 457 -15.29 10.46 -22.20
CA SER A 457 -14.11 11.33 -22.23
C SER A 457 -14.48 12.71 -22.78
N GLU A 458 -15.27 12.79 -23.85
CA GLU A 458 -15.69 14.04 -24.48
C GLU A 458 -16.35 15.03 -23.50
N LYS A 459 -17.40 14.61 -22.77
CA LYS A 459 -18.08 15.47 -21.79
C LYS A 459 -17.21 15.92 -20.62
N THR A 460 -16.26 15.07 -20.23
CA THR A 460 -15.36 15.35 -19.12
C THR A 460 -14.28 16.35 -19.54
N VAL A 461 -13.79 16.22 -20.78
CA VAL A 461 -12.71 17.04 -21.33
C VAL A 461 -13.20 18.40 -21.79
N GLU A 462 -14.40 18.50 -22.36
CA GLU A 462 -15.00 19.77 -22.79
C GLU A 462 -15.04 20.82 -21.65
N LYS A 463 -15.22 20.35 -20.42
CA LYS A 463 -15.23 21.17 -19.20
C LYS A 463 -13.85 21.41 -18.60
N ALA A 464 -12.89 20.52 -18.84
CA ALA A 464 -11.58 20.55 -18.19
C ALA A 464 -10.52 21.31 -19.01
N ILE A 465 -10.62 21.28 -20.35
CA ILE A 465 -9.66 21.95 -21.24
C ILE A 465 -10.19 23.32 -21.65
N THR A 466 -9.55 24.35 -21.14
CA THR A 466 -9.77 25.77 -21.46
C THR A 466 -8.78 26.29 -22.50
N MET A 467 -7.56 25.75 -22.49
CA MET A 467 -6.47 26.14 -23.37
C MET A 467 -6.13 25.00 -24.34
N LEU A 468 -5.87 25.34 -25.59
CA LEU A 468 -5.47 24.40 -26.65
C LEU A 468 -4.09 24.76 -27.22
N PRO A 469 -3.34 23.77 -27.71
CA PRO A 469 -2.05 24.01 -28.33
C PRO A 469 -2.24 24.63 -29.70
N ALA A 470 -1.64 25.79 -29.91
CA ALA A 470 -1.62 26.50 -31.18
C ALA A 470 -0.19 26.73 -31.67
N ILE A 471 0.00 26.71 -32.98
CA ILE A 471 1.32 26.85 -33.62
C ILE A 471 1.52 28.26 -34.17
N THR A 472 2.67 28.83 -33.85
CA THR A 472 3.13 30.12 -34.39
C THR A 472 3.65 29.96 -35.82
N VAL A 473 3.81 31.07 -36.53
CA VAL A 473 4.42 31.09 -37.87
C VAL A 473 5.86 30.55 -37.83
N ALA A 474 6.58 30.77 -36.73
CA ALA A 474 7.94 30.25 -36.51
C ALA A 474 7.98 28.75 -36.12
N GLY A 475 6.83 28.09 -35.99
CA GLY A 475 6.73 26.67 -35.62
C GLY A 475 6.78 26.38 -34.11
N ALA A 476 6.91 27.40 -33.27
CA ALA A 476 6.79 27.26 -31.82
C ALA A 476 5.34 27.02 -31.41
N VAL A 477 5.14 26.18 -30.39
CA VAL A 477 3.83 25.84 -29.82
C VAL A 477 3.56 26.70 -28.59
N GLN A 478 2.34 27.20 -28.47
CA GLN A 478 1.85 27.88 -27.26
C GLN A 478 0.44 27.42 -26.91
N LEU A 479 0.09 27.44 -25.63
CA LEU A 479 -1.27 27.19 -25.18
C LEU A 479 -2.08 28.50 -25.30
N VAL A 480 -3.23 28.45 -25.97
CA VAL A 480 -4.12 29.59 -26.24
C VAL A 480 -5.55 29.22 -25.90
N GLU A 481 -6.35 30.18 -25.44
CA GLU A 481 -7.77 29.95 -25.10
C GLU A 481 -8.53 29.37 -26.28
N LYS A 482 -9.28 28.28 -26.03
CA LYS A 482 -9.91 27.49 -27.09
C LYS A 482 -10.85 28.29 -28.02
N ASP A 483 -11.44 29.38 -27.52
CA ASP A 483 -12.36 30.25 -28.27
C ASP A 483 -11.65 31.16 -29.29
N ASP A 484 -10.34 31.40 -29.09
CA ASP A 484 -9.47 32.21 -29.94
C ASP A 484 -8.59 31.34 -30.88
N VAL A 485 -8.77 30.01 -30.87
CA VAL A 485 -8.04 29.07 -31.75
C VAL A 485 -8.96 28.53 -32.84
N PHE A 486 -8.40 28.31 -34.03
CA PHE A 486 -9.14 27.91 -35.22
C PHE A 486 -8.51 26.71 -35.92
N ILE A 487 -9.33 25.94 -36.63
CA ILE A 487 -8.86 24.90 -37.54
C ILE A 487 -8.50 25.55 -38.89
N PRO A 488 -7.24 25.43 -39.37
CA PRO A 488 -6.78 26.04 -40.60
C PRO A 488 -7.25 25.24 -41.83
N ASN A 489 -8.50 25.42 -42.24
CA ASN A 489 -9.05 24.78 -43.44
C ASN A 489 -8.84 25.59 -44.73
N ASP A 490 -8.40 26.85 -44.62
CA ASP A 490 -8.04 27.71 -45.75
C ASP A 490 -6.60 28.22 -45.57
N LEU A 491 -5.72 27.91 -46.52
CA LEU A 491 -4.29 28.25 -46.44
C LEU A 491 -4.01 29.74 -46.57
N ASN A 492 -4.84 30.48 -47.32
CA ASN A 492 -4.70 31.92 -47.47
C ASN A 492 -5.10 32.62 -46.18
N LEU A 493 -6.27 32.29 -45.63
CA LEU A 493 -6.72 32.82 -44.34
C LEU A 493 -5.74 32.44 -43.21
N LYS A 494 -5.21 31.20 -43.24
CA LYS A 494 -4.17 30.75 -42.31
C LYS A 494 -2.95 31.66 -42.36
N LYS A 495 -2.43 31.90 -43.57
CA LYS A 495 -1.26 32.75 -43.77
C LYS A 495 -1.52 34.17 -43.29
N TRP A 496 -2.61 34.78 -43.75
CA TRP A 496 -2.87 36.20 -43.50
C TRP A 496 -3.13 36.51 -42.02
N PHE A 497 -4.00 35.75 -41.37
CA PHE A 497 -4.27 35.96 -39.95
C PHE A 497 -3.11 35.47 -39.06
N GLY A 498 -2.33 34.49 -39.53
CA GLY A 498 -1.10 34.08 -38.87
C GLY A 498 -0.05 35.18 -38.83
N GLU A 499 0.09 35.96 -39.90
CA GLU A 499 1.00 37.12 -39.98
C GLU A 499 0.45 38.35 -39.24
N ALA A 500 -0.87 38.53 -39.21
CA ALA A 500 -1.51 39.68 -38.56
C ALA A 500 -1.65 39.57 -37.03
N SER A 501 -1.44 38.38 -36.46
CA SER A 501 -1.61 38.10 -35.04
C SER A 501 -0.27 37.89 -34.34
N GLU A 502 -0.12 38.49 -33.16
CA GLU A 502 1.03 38.25 -32.28
C GLU A 502 0.96 36.87 -31.60
N LYS A 503 -0.26 36.36 -31.36
CA LYS A 503 -0.52 35.05 -30.76
C LYS A 503 -0.83 34.01 -31.83
N PRO A 504 -0.46 32.74 -31.64
CA PRO A 504 -0.81 31.69 -32.58
C PRO A 504 -2.32 31.44 -32.58
N LEU A 505 -2.91 31.42 -33.77
CA LEU A 505 -4.36 31.30 -33.97
C LEU A 505 -4.80 29.90 -34.40
N PHE A 506 -3.87 29.03 -34.79
CA PHE A 506 -4.20 27.76 -35.43
C PHE A 506 -3.77 26.59 -34.57
N VAL A 507 -4.69 25.64 -34.37
CA VAL A 507 -4.42 24.42 -33.61
C VAL A 507 -3.17 23.70 -34.13
N TRP A 508 -2.42 23.10 -33.21
CA TRP A 508 -1.30 22.24 -33.53
C TRP A 508 -1.78 20.89 -34.09
N PHE A 509 -1.05 20.39 -35.09
CA PHE A 509 -1.24 19.05 -35.65
C PHE A 509 0.11 18.32 -35.73
N PRO A 510 0.15 17.00 -35.51
CA PRO A 510 1.36 16.21 -35.68
C PRO A 510 1.82 16.22 -37.15
N GLN A 511 3.12 16.46 -37.37
CA GLN A 511 3.68 16.58 -38.73
C GLN A 511 3.72 15.24 -39.48
N ASN A 512 3.72 14.11 -38.77
CA ASN A 512 3.79 12.76 -39.34
C ASN A 512 2.66 11.88 -38.78
N GLY A 513 1.66 11.56 -39.62
CA GLY A 513 0.61 10.58 -39.29
C GLY A 513 -0.77 10.96 -39.84
N ARG A 514 -1.14 10.44 -41.03
CA ARG A 514 -2.44 10.77 -41.65
C ARG A 514 -3.66 10.26 -40.85
N SER A 515 -3.54 9.11 -40.20
CA SER A 515 -4.66 8.46 -39.48
C SER A 515 -5.01 9.12 -38.15
N SER A 516 -4.04 9.76 -37.49
CA SER A 516 -4.26 10.50 -36.23
C SER A 516 -4.83 11.90 -36.46
N LEU A 517 -4.62 12.48 -37.65
CA LEU A 517 -5.09 13.83 -37.99
C LEU A 517 -6.61 13.93 -38.06
N SER A 518 -7.32 12.94 -38.63
CA SER A 518 -8.77 12.97 -38.72
C SER A 518 -9.43 12.90 -37.33
N LYS A 519 -8.93 12.01 -36.47
CA LYS A 519 -9.44 11.86 -35.10
C LYS A 519 -9.15 13.10 -34.25
N LEU A 520 -7.95 13.67 -34.38
CA LEU A 520 -7.61 14.92 -33.68
C LEU A 520 -8.45 16.10 -34.19
N TYR A 521 -8.75 16.15 -35.49
CA TYR A 521 -9.67 17.13 -36.04
C TYR A 521 -11.07 17.01 -35.42
N GLU A 522 -11.60 15.79 -35.29
CA GLU A 522 -12.89 15.54 -34.61
C GLU A 522 -12.86 15.97 -33.14
N ILE A 523 -11.75 15.70 -32.43
CA ILE A 523 -11.55 16.12 -31.03
C ILE A 523 -11.55 17.66 -30.92
N TYR A 524 -10.84 18.37 -31.81
CA TYR A 524 -10.90 19.84 -31.80
C TYR A 524 -12.31 20.36 -32.11
N ARG A 525 -13.04 19.73 -33.03
CA ARG A 525 -14.43 20.09 -33.31
C ARG A 525 -15.36 19.87 -32.11
N SER A 526 -15.18 18.80 -31.34
CA SER A 526 -15.99 18.57 -30.13
C SER A 526 -15.70 19.56 -29.01
N PHE A 527 -14.51 20.18 -28.99
CA PHE A 527 -14.22 21.31 -28.09
C PHE A 527 -14.84 22.63 -28.51
N GLY A 528 -15.55 22.68 -29.64
CA GLY A 528 -16.15 23.90 -30.19
C GLY A 528 -15.21 24.72 -31.08
N VAL A 529 -14.03 24.20 -31.42
CA VAL A 529 -13.07 24.91 -32.28
C VAL A 529 -13.66 25.06 -33.69
N ARG A 530 -13.78 26.31 -34.15
CA ARG A 530 -14.35 26.63 -35.46
C ARG A 530 -13.31 26.51 -36.57
N LYS A 531 -13.75 26.25 -37.80
CA LYS A 531 -12.88 26.43 -38.97
C LYS A 531 -12.63 27.91 -39.20
N ILE A 532 -11.45 28.29 -39.68
CA ILE A 532 -11.16 29.71 -39.95
C ILE A 532 -12.14 30.30 -40.98
N SER A 533 -12.53 29.54 -42.00
CA SER A 533 -13.51 30.00 -42.99
C SER A 533 -14.92 30.22 -42.42
N GLU A 534 -15.27 29.56 -41.31
CA GLU A 534 -16.57 29.69 -40.63
C GLU A 534 -16.58 30.90 -39.66
N ALA A 535 -15.41 31.35 -39.22
CA ALA A 535 -15.26 32.40 -38.22
C ALA A 535 -15.06 33.81 -38.80
N VAL A 536 -14.64 33.90 -40.06
CA VAL A 536 -14.27 35.18 -40.69
C VAL A 536 -15.49 35.89 -41.29
N GLN A 537 -15.59 37.19 -41.04
CA GLN A 537 -16.58 38.08 -41.67
C GLN A 537 -15.91 38.87 -42.80
N VAL A 538 -16.66 39.14 -43.88
CA VAL A 538 -16.12 39.79 -45.09
C VAL A 538 -16.90 41.05 -45.38
N SER A 539 -16.20 42.16 -45.66
CA SER A 539 -16.79 43.37 -46.24
C SER A 539 -15.99 43.84 -47.44
N ALA A 540 -16.66 44.29 -48.49
CA ALA A 540 -16.04 44.92 -49.64
C ALA A 540 -16.52 46.38 -49.74
N ASN A 541 -15.60 47.32 -49.88
CA ASN A 541 -15.92 48.72 -50.11
C ASN A 541 -15.44 49.11 -51.52
N SER A 542 -16.37 49.42 -52.42
CA SER A 542 -16.02 49.96 -53.73
C SER A 542 -17.15 50.78 -54.33
N GLU A 543 -16.78 51.82 -55.07
CA GLU A 543 -17.65 52.52 -56.02
C GLU A 543 -17.93 51.59 -57.21
N LEU A 544 -19.20 51.34 -57.52
CA LEU A 544 -19.63 50.30 -58.45
C LEU A 544 -20.36 50.88 -59.65
N GLU A 545 -19.96 50.46 -60.85
CA GLU A 545 -20.69 50.75 -62.09
C GLU A 545 -21.22 49.44 -62.69
N LYS A 546 -22.49 49.42 -63.10
CA LYS A 546 -23.10 48.25 -63.74
C LYS A 546 -22.46 48.03 -65.12
N MET A 547 -21.95 46.83 -65.39
CA MET A 547 -21.42 46.50 -66.72
C MET A 547 -22.56 46.26 -67.73
N GLY A 548 -22.34 46.64 -69.00
CA GLY A 548 -23.24 46.33 -70.11
C GLY A 548 -23.22 44.83 -70.49
N THR A 549 -24.31 44.35 -71.07
CA THR A 549 -24.53 42.94 -71.44
C THR A 549 -23.65 42.42 -72.59
N GLU A 550 -22.87 43.30 -73.24
CA GLU A 550 -22.12 42.99 -74.46
C GLU A 550 -20.77 42.26 -74.22
N ASN A 551 -20.34 42.11 -72.96
CA ASN A 551 -19.14 41.33 -72.57
C ASN A 551 -19.46 40.33 -71.44
N SER A 552 -20.37 39.38 -71.69
CA SER A 552 -20.89 38.49 -70.64
C SER A 552 -19.83 37.51 -70.13
N LEU A 553 -19.30 37.76 -68.93
CA LEU A 553 -18.48 36.82 -68.14
C LEU A 553 -19.16 35.45 -67.96
N ILE A 554 -20.49 35.45 -68.06
CA ILE A 554 -21.35 34.28 -67.95
C ILE A 554 -21.84 33.95 -69.35
N GLY A 555 -21.22 32.93 -69.96
CA GLY A 555 -21.55 32.45 -71.31
C GLY A 555 -22.08 31.02 -71.31
N LYS A 556 -22.57 30.59 -72.47
CA LYS A 556 -23.07 29.21 -72.70
C LYS A 556 -22.13 28.10 -72.18
N PRO A 557 -20.80 28.17 -72.37
CA PRO A 557 -19.88 27.15 -71.87
C PRO A 557 -19.86 27.04 -70.33
N LEU A 558 -19.98 28.18 -69.61
CA LEU A 558 -20.02 28.19 -68.14
C LEU A 558 -21.32 27.57 -67.61
N ILE A 559 -22.46 27.93 -68.19
CA ILE A 559 -23.76 27.38 -67.79
C ILE A 559 -23.84 25.88 -68.09
N LYS A 560 -23.23 25.44 -69.20
CA LYS A 560 -23.08 24.01 -69.51
C LYS A 560 -22.31 23.25 -68.43
N ILE A 561 -21.19 23.81 -67.96
CA ILE A 561 -20.41 23.23 -66.86
C ILE A 561 -21.21 23.17 -65.56
N VAL A 562 -21.90 24.27 -65.21
CA VAL A 562 -22.73 24.33 -64.01
C VAL A 562 -23.81 23.24 -64.04
N LEU A 563 -24.58 23.15 -65.14
CA LEU A 563 -25.65 22.17 -65.30
C LEU A 563 -25.12 20.73 -65.23
N ALA A 564 -24.06 20.40 -65.96
CA ALA A 564 -23.45 19.07 -65.94
C ALA A 564 -22.89 18.71 -64.55
N PHE A 565 -22.31 19.67 -63.84
CA PHE A 565 -21.78 19.45 -62.49
C PHE A 565 -22.89 19.20 -61.47
N VAL A 566 -23.93 20.03 -61.42
CA VAL A 566 -25.03 19.84 -60.45
C VAL A 566 -25.91 18.61 -60.78
N ALA A 567 -25.85 18.15 -62.02
CA ALA A 567 -26.49 16.91 -62.48
C ALA A 567 -25.68 15.63 -62.13
N ASN A 568 -24.42 15.77 -61.70
CA ASN A 568 -23.53 14.65 -61.36
C ASN A 568 -24.20 13.71 -60.33
N PRO A 569 -24.08 12.37 -60.47
CA PRO A 569 -24.55 11.38 -59.50
C PRO A 569 -24.17 11.64 -58.02
N VAL A 570 -23.09 12.37 -57.75
CA VAL A 570 -22.67 12.76 -56.39
C VAL A 570 -23.61 13.82 -55.78
N ILE A 571 -24.21 14.69 -56.60
CA ILE A 571 -25.12 15.77 -56.17
C ILE A 571 -26.58 15.39 -56.42
N TYR A 572 -26.87 14.81 -57.59
CA TYR A 572 -28.18 14.33 -58.03
C TYR A 572 -29.30 15.38 -57.86
N MET A 573 -29.03 16.63 -58.25
CA MET A 573 -29.98 17.72 -58.09
C MET A 573 -31.17 17.58 -59.05
N PRO A 574 -32.44 17.77 -58.62
CA PRO A 574 -33.63 17.69 -59.49
C PRO A 574 -33.63 18.74 -60.61
N VAL A 575 -34.28 18.43 -61.73
CA VAL A 575 -34.31 19.27 -62.96
C VAL A 575 -34.74 20.71 -62.67
N GLU A 576 -35.80 20.89 -61.88
CA GLU A 576 -36.35 22.19 -61.52
C GLU A 576 -35.33 23.05 -60.76
N GLU A 577 -34.58 22.43 -59.85
CA GLU A 577 -33.56 23.08 -59.03
C GLU A 577 -32.31 23.40 -59.87
N ARG A 578 -31.86 22.47 -60.73
CA ARG A 578 -30.74 22.71 -61.66
C ARG A 578 -31.00 23.88 -62.60
N HIS A 579 -32.18 23.91 -63.23
CA HIS A 579 -32.58 25.01 -64.10
C HIS A 579 -32.77 26.32 -63.31
N GLY A 580 -33.24 26.23 -62.07
CA GLY A 580 -33.31 27.36 -61.14
C GLY A 580 -31.95 27.98 -60.86
N ILE A 581 -30.94 27.16 -60.58
CA ILE A 581 -29.54 27.60 -60.40
C ILE A 581 -28.96 28.17 -61.70
N ALA A 582 -29.17 27.50 -62.84
CA ALA A 582 -28.68 28.01 -64.11
C ALA A 582 -29.28 29.38 -64.44
N LYS A 583 -30.57 29.60 -64.17
CA LYS A 583 -31.21 30.92 -64.27
C LYS A 583 -30.63 31.92 -63.29
N SER A 584 -30.45 31.56 -62.02
CA SER A 584 -29.90 32.49 -61.04
C SER A 584 -28.49 32.94 -61.40
N VAL A 585 -27.66 32.06 -61.96
CA VAL A 585 -26.33 32.40 -62.48
C VAL A 585 -26.42 33.33 -63.69
N LEU A 586 -27.32 33.05 -64.64
CA LEU A 586 -27.57 33.94 -65.80
C LEU A 586 -28.04 35.34 -65.38
N ASP A 587 -28.81 35.43 -64.29
CA ASP A 587 -29.39 36.67 -63.77
C ASP A 587 -28.43 37.46 -62.85
N ILE A 588 -27.20 36.95 -62.61
CA ILE A 588 -26.19 37.63 -61.78
C ILE A 588 -25.88 39.02 -62.35
N SER A 589 -26.05 40.04 -61.51
CA SER A 589 -25.68 41.41 -61.88
C SER A 589 -24.17 41.63 -61.73
N ILE A 590 -23.50 41.92 -62.84
CA ILE A 590 -22.06 42.17 -62.88
C ILE A 590 -21.79 43.67 -62.72
N PHE A 591 -20.96 44.01 -61.73
CA PHE A 591 -20.52 45.37 -61.47
C PHE A 591 -19.00 45.47 -61.63
N GLY A 592 -18.56 46.48 -62.37
CA GLY A 592 -17.17 46.75 -62.63
C GLY A 592 -16.63 47.88 -61.75
N THR A 593 -15.39 47.75 -61.30
CA THR A 593 -14.60 48.82 -60.69
C THR A 593 -13.30 49.05 -61.45
N GLU A 594 -12.89 50.31 -61.58
CA GLU A 594 -11.58 50.69 -62.13
C GLU A 594 -10.44 50.53 -61.12
N LYS A 595 -10.76 50.55 -59.82
CA LYS A 595 -9.81 50.34 -58.72
C LYS A 595 -9.81 48.88 -58.28
N PRO A 596 -8.68 48.32 -57.82
CA PRO A 596 -8.63 46.97 -57.27
C PRO A 596 -9.64 46.79 -56.12
N LEU A 597 -10.32 45.65 -56.07
CA LEU A 597 -11.24 45.35 -54.97
C LEU A 597 -10.43 45.11 -53.70
N MET A 598 -10.61 45.96 -52.71
CA MET A 598 -10.05 45.75 -51.37
C MET A 598 -11.12 45.08 -50.51
N VAL A 599 -10.91 43.80 -50.24
CA VAL A 599 -11.79 43.00 -49.39
C VAL A 599 -11.19 42.95 -48.01
N THR A 600 -11.96 43.41 -47.03
CA THR A 600 -11.55 43.41 -45.63
C THR A 600 -12.14 42.19 -44.95
N TYR A 601 -11.25 41.37 -44.40
CA TYR A 601 -11.57 40.20 -43.62
C TYR A 601 -11.43 40.53 -42.15
N PHE A 602 -12.47 40.23 -41.38
CA PHE A 602 -12.49 40.43 -39.94
C PHE A 602 -12.54 39.09 -39.22
N LEU A 603 -11.71 38.93 -38.22
CA LEU A 603 -11.73 37.79 -37.31
C LEU A 603 -11.91 38.31 -35.89
N ASP A 604 -13.04 37.98 -35.29
CA ASP A 604 -13.32 38.29 -33.89
C ASP A 604 -12.64 37.25 -32.99
N LEU A 605 -11.84 37.71 -32.02
CA LEU A 605 -11.20 36.91 -30.97
C LEU A 605 -11.93 37.16 -29.65
N PRO A 606 -12.90 36.28 -29.28
CA PRO A 606 -13.77 36.50 -28.13
C PRO A 606 -13.03 36.72 -26.80
N SER A 607 -11.97 35.95 -26.54
CA SER A 607 -11.27 35.98 -25.25
C SER A 607 -10.53 37.29 -25.03
N SER A 608 -9.83 37.75 -26.06
CA SER A 608 -9.12 39.04 -26.03
C SER A 608 -10.02 40.25 -26.32
N LYS A 609 -11.28 40.03 -26.72
CA LYS A 609 -12.19 41.05 -27.26
C LYS A 609 -11.55 41.90 -28.36
N LYS A 610 -10.62 41.31 -29.10
CA LYS A 610 -9.86 41.94 -30.19
C LYS A 610 -10.48 41.52 -31.51
N ARG A 611 -10.52 42.43 -32.47
CA ARG A 611 -10.87 42.13 -33.85
C ARG A 611 -9.64 42.29 -34.70
N LEU A 612 -9.24 41.23 -35.39
CA LEU A 612 -8.17 41.29 -36.38
C LEU A 612 -8.76 41.73 -37.70
N GLU A 613 -8.09 42.67 -38.35
CA GLU A 613 -8.46 43.17 -39.67
C GLU A 613 -7.33 42.85 -40.65
N VAL A 614 -7.69 42.20 -41.74
CA VAL A 614 -6.77 41.89 -42.84
C VAL A 614 -7.41 42.38 -44.13
N GLN A 615 -6.74 43.30 -44.81
CA GLN A 615 -7.17 43.76 -46.14
C GLN A 615 -6.43 43.00 -47.23
N MET A 616 -7.21 42.47 -48.18
CA MET A 616 -6.69 41.72 -49.30
C MET A 616 -7.21 42.28 -50.61
N ARG A 617 -6.31 42.31 -51.58
CA ARG A 617 -6.66 42.61 -52.96
C ARG A 617 -7.35 41.39 -53.57
N LYS A 618 -8.50 41.61 -54.20
CA LYS A 618 -9.15 40.64 -55.09
C LYS A 618 -9.42 41.24 -56.46
N LEU A 619 -9.56 40.37 -57.45
CA LEU A 619 -9.95 40.77 -58.80
C LEU A 619 -11.41 40.46 -59.11
N VAL A 620 -11.99 39.47 -58.43
CA VAL A 620 -13.42 39.14 -58.49
C VAL A 620 -13.93 38.80 -57.08
N GLN A 621 -15.13 39.29 -56.73
CA GLN A 621 -15.78 38.98 -55.46
C GLN A 621 -17.28 38.75 -55.67
N TRP A 622 -17.80 37.68 -55.06
CA TRP A 622 -19.24 37.41 -54.99
C TRP A 622 -19.83 38.09 -53.74
N GLU A 623 -20.90 38.86 -53.91
CA GLU A 623 -21.66 39.47 -52.83
C GLU A 623 -23.02 38.77 -52.68
N LYS A 624 -23.09 37.80 -51.76
CA LYS A 624 -24.26 36.93 -51.55
C LYS A 624 -25.56 37.70 -51.27
N ASN A 625 -25.50 38.75 -50.44
CA ASN A 625 -26.70 39.49 -49.99
C ASN A 625 -27.36 40.28 -51.13
N SER A 626 -26.56 40.82 -52.04
CA SER A 626 -27.05 41.64 -53.16
C SER A 626 -27.15 40.88 -54.48
N GLN A 627 -26.68 39.62 -54.52
CA GLN A 627 -26.55 38.79 -55.73
C GLN A 627 -25.73 39.48 -56.82
N ARG A 628 -24.58 40.05 -56.44
CA ARG A 628 -23.71 40.83 -57.34
C ARG A 628 -22.34 40.19 -57.48
N LEU A 629 -21.84 40.17 -58.71
CA LEU A 629 -20.46 39.83 -59.00
C LEU A 629 -19.66 41.11 -59.23
N LEU A 630 -18.71 41.39 -58.35
CA LEU A 630 -17.84 42.56 -58.43
C LEU A 630 -16.56 42.19 -59.17
N VAL A 631 -16.16 42.97 -60.16
CA VAL A 631 -15.05 42.65 -61.07
C VAL A 631 -14.15 43.86 -61.27
N HIS A 632 -12.84 43.66 -61.16
CA HIS A 632 -11.84 44.65 -61.56
C HIS A 632 -11.77 44.77 -63.09
N LYS A 633 -12.34 45.85 -63.65
CA LYS A 633 -12.52 46.07 -65.09
C LYS A 633 -11.22 45.91 -65.89
N PRO A 634 -10.06 46.49 -65.48
CA PRO A 634 -8.83 46.37 -66.24
C PRO A 634 -8.31 44.93 -66.37
N SER A 635 -8.54 44.09 -65.34
CA SER A 635 -8.15 42.67 -65.38
C SER A 635 -9.00 41.85 -66.35
N TRP A 636 -10.21 42.32 -66.66
CA TRP A 636 -11.11 41.71 -67.62
C TRP A 636 -10.94 42.26 -69.04
N ASN A 637 -10.87 43.58 -69.21
CA ASN A 637 -10.85 44.23 -70.53
C ASN A 637 -9.44 44.36 -71.15
N GLY A 638 -8.37 43.94 -70.45
CA GLY A 638 -7.00 43.99 -70.98
C GLY A 638 -6.83 43.11 -72.22
N GLY A 639 -6.31 43.70 -73.32
CA GLY A 639 -6.20 43.12 -74.67
C GLY A 639 -5.24 41.94 -74.87
N SER A 640 -4.85 41.24 -73.80
CA SER A 640 -4.16 39.95 -73.86
C SER A 640 -5.19 38.83 -73.67
N GLY A 641 -5.24 37.89 -74.62
CA GLY A 641 -6.18 36.76 -74.59
C GLY A 641 -6.03 35.82 -73.38
N THR A 642 -4.91 35.91 -72.64
CA THR A 642 -4.67 35.13 -71.42
C THR A 642 -4.93 35.97 -70.17
N LYS A 643 -5.91 35.55 -69.36
CA LYS A 643 -6.21 36.17 -68.05
C LYS A 643 -5.22 35.68 -66.99
N SER A 644 -5.00 36.48 -65.94
CA SER A 644 -4.13 36.07 -64.84
C SER A 644 -4.72 34.91 -64.05
N ILE A 645 -3.87 34.03 -63.52
CA ILE A 645 -4.31 32.92 -62.66
C ILE A 645 -5.08 33.40 -61.43
N GLU A 646 -4.72 34.58 -60.90
CA GLU A 646 -5.41 35.25 -59.80
C GLU A 646 -6.86 35.60 -60.18
N PHE A 647 -7.07 36.18 -61.37
CA PHE A 647 -8.41 36.52 -61.86
C PHE A 647 -9.25 35.27 -62.07
N ILE A 648 -8.70 34.26 -62.75
CA ILE A 648 -9.38 32.99 -63.02
C ILE A 648 -9.77 32.30 -61.70
N THR A 649 -8.87 32.33 -60.72
CA THR A 649 -9.10 31.71 -59.41
C THR A 649 -10.19 32.42 -58.62
N ASP A 650 -10.17 33.76 -58.60
CA ASP A 650 -11.20 34.56 -57.95
C ASP A 650 -12.57 34.42 -58.63
N PHE A 651 -12.59 34.45 -59.97
CA PHE A 651 -13.81 34.28 -60.76
C PHE A 651 -14.45 32.92 -60.51
N ALA A 652 -13.66 31.85 -60.64
CA ALA A 652 -14.17 30.49 -60.47
C ALA A 652 -14.69 30.22 -59.05
N ARG A 653 -14.02 30.78 -58.04
CA ARG A 653 -14.48 30.71 -56.64
C ARG A 653 -15.78 31.50 -56.44
N ALA A 654 -15.87 32.71 -56.97
CA ALA A 654 -17.07 33.54 -56.88
C ALA A 654 -18.29 32.87 -57.55
N ILE A 655 -18.12 32.26 -58.72
CA ILE A 655 -19.20 31.51 -59.39
C ILE A 655 -19.57 30.25 -58.61
N ALA A 656 -18.59 29.48 -58.14
CA ALA A 656 -18.88 28.29 -57.35
C ALA A 656 -19.64 28.61 -56.05
N GLU A 657 -19.28 29.70 -55.36
CA GLU A 657 -20.01 30.22 -54.19
C GLU A 657 -21.45 30.68 -54.54
N ALA A 658 -21.67 31.21 -55.74
CA ALA A 658 -22.99 31.61 -56.22
C ALA A 658 -23.89 30.38 -56.53
N VAL A 659 -23.32 29.33 -57.12
CA VAL A 659 -24.02 28.09 -57.48
C VAL A 659 -24.30 27.24 -56.24
N LEU A 660 -23.32 27.07 -55.36
CA LEU A 660 -23.37 26.18 -54.20
C LEU A 660 -23.07 26.94 -52.89
N PRO A 661 -23.95 27.85 -52.45
CA PRO A 661 -23.71 28.75 -51.31
C PRO A 661 -23.55 28.04 -49.95
N ASN A 662 -23.91 26.75 -49.86
CA ASN A 662 -23.81 25.92 -48.66
C ASN A 662 -22.98 24.63 -48.88
N GLY A 663 -22.39 24.43 -50.07
CA GLY A 663 -21.76 23.16 -50.48
C GLY A 663 -20.25 23.15 -50.26
N SER A 664 -19.78 23.05 -49.01
CA SER A 664 -18.33 22.97 -48.74
C SER A 664 -17.75 21.67 -49.31
N GLY A 665 -16.71 21.78 -50.15
CA GLY A 665 -16.10 20.67 -50.90
C GLY A 665 -16.57 20.60 -52.36
N LEU A 666 -17.88 20.48 -52.60
CA LEU A 666 -18.45 20.47 -53.96
C LEU A 666 -18.25 21.79 -54.69
N ALA A 667 -18.32 22.92 -53.98
CA ALA A 667 -17.97 24.22 -54.54
C ALA A 667 -16.50 24.31 -54.96
N ASP A 668 -15.58 23.65 -54.24
CA ASP A 668 -14.15 23.64 -54.61
C ASP A 668 -13.91 22.82 -55.87
N ASP A 669 -14.62 21.70 -56.04
CA ASP A 669 -14.52 20.86 -57.23
C ASP A 669 -15.10 21.57 -58.45
N LEU A 670 -16.28 22.20 -58.31
CA LEU A 670 -16.82 23.07 -59.34
C LEU A 670 -15.83 24.22 -59.68
N SER A 671 -15.24 24.84 -58.67
CA SER A 671 -14.24 25.90 -58.87
C SER A 671 -13.04 25.39 -59.68
N LYS A 672 -12.53 24.17 -59.43
CA LYS A 672 -11.43 23.58 -60.22
C LYS A 672 -11.83 23.40 -61.68
N ILE A 673 -13.01 22.85 -61.95
CA ILE A 673 -13.49 22.61 -63.32
C ILE A 673 -13.68 23.94 -64.06
N ILE A 674 -14.25 24.95 -63.39
CA ILE A 674 -14.39 26.30 -63.95
C ILE A 674 -13.01 26.91 -64.24
N LYS A 675 -12.01 26.77 -63.36
CA LYS A 675 -10.63 27.25 -63.63
C LYS A 675 -10.01 26.57 -64.85
N MET A 676 -10.17 25.25 -64.97
CA MET A 676 -9.66 24.48 -66.12
C MET A 676 -10.32 24.97 -67.40
N ALA A 677 -11.65 25.05 -67.44
CA ALA A 677 -12.40 25.54 -68.60
C ALA A 677 -12.00 26.97 -69.00
N PHE A 678 -11.79 27.85 -68.01
CA PHE A 678 -11.34 29.21 -68.24
C PHE A 678 -9.92 29.24 -68.83
N ALA A 679 -9.00 28.40 -68.34
CA ALA A 679 -7.63 28.31 -68.87
C ALA A 679 -7.58 27.88 -70.35
N PHE A 680 -8.57 27.13 -70.82
CA PHE A 680 -8.74 26.75 -72.24
C PHE A 680 -9.62 27.72 -73.05
N GLY A 681 -9.98 28.86 -72.46
CA GLY A 681 -10.70 29.94 -73.16
C GLY A 681 -12.19 29.69 -73.41
N TYR A 682 -12.83 28.78 -72.66
CA TYR A 682 -14.26 28.48 -72.78
C TYR A 682 -14.75 28.18 -74.21
N LYS A 683 -13.95 27.51 -75.03
CA LYS A 683 -14.43 27.03 -76.33
C LYS A 683 -15.42 25.87 -76.11
N GLU A 684 -16.56 25.85 -76.81
CA GLU A 684 -17.60 24.85 -76.59
C GLU A 684 -17.10 23.41 -76.75
N ASP A 685 -16.33 23.12 -77.82
CA ASP A 685 -15.80 21.78 -78.10
C ASP A 685 -14.78 21.29 -77.04
N GLU A 686 -14.01 22.22 -76.45
CA GLU A 686 -13.05 21.94 -75.38
C GLU A 686 -13.77 21.68 -74.05
N VAL A 687 -14.89 22.36 -73.80
CA VAL A 687 -15.72 22.12 -72.61
C VAL A 687 -16.39 20.75 -72.66
N ASP A 688 -16.82 20.27 -73.84
CA ASP A 688 -17.33 18.90 -73.98
C ASP A 688 -16.28 17.84 -73.61
N SER A 689 -15.05 18.04 -74.10
CA SER A 689 -13.93 17.16 -73.78
C SER A 689 -13.57 17.19 -72.30
N LEU A 690 -13.62 18.37 -71.66
CA LEU A 690 -13.40 18.54 -70.22
C LEU A 690 -14.47 17.82 -69.39
N LEU A 691 -15.75 18.00 -69.73
CA LEU A 691 -16.84 17.35 -69.01
C LEU A 691 -16.71 15.82 -69.09
N LEU A 692 -16.41 15.28 -70.27
CA LEU A 692 -16.12 13.85 -70.42
C LEU A 692 -14.94 13.39 -69.55
N SER A 693 -13.85 14.17 -69.48
CA SER A 693 -12.67 13.81 -68.67
C SER A 693 -12.94 13.82 -67.17
N GLU A 694 -13.90 14.63 -66.71
CA GLU A 694 -14.34 14.72 -65.31
C GLU A 694 -15.54 13.80 -65.01
N ASN A 695 -15.90 12.90 -65.94
CA ASN A 695 -17.08 12.03 -65.86
C ASN A 695 -18.40 12.77 -65.62
N LEU A 696 -18.57 13.94 -66.26
CA LEU A 696 -19.77 14.75 -66.22
C LEU A 696 -20.51 14.67 -67.56
N GLU A 697 -21.83 14.52 -67.50
CA GLU A 697 -22.71 14.46 -68.67
C GLU A 697 -23.81 15.51 -68.56
N LEU A 698 -24.17 16.13 -69.69
CA LEU A 698 -25.32 17.01 -69.78
C LEU A 698 -26.55 16.21 -70.22
N PHE A 699 -27.61 16.18 -69.40
CA PHE A 699 -28.83 15.45 -69.76
C PHE A 699 -29.57 16.14 -70.91
N PRO A 700 -30.35 15.39 -71.73
CA PRO A 700 -31.09 15.94 -72.87
C PRO A 700 -32.03 17.12 -72.51
N VAL A 701 -32.60 17.10 -71.30
CA VAL A 701 -33.47 18.16 -70.78
C VAL A 701 -32.67 19.45 -70.50
N ASP A 702 -31.46 19.32 -69.96
CA ASP A 702 -30.56 20.45 -69.70
C ASP A 702 -29.99 21.02 -71.02
N THR A 703 -29.75 20.17 -72.02
CA THR A 703 -29.38 20.60 -73.39
C THR A 703 -30.46 21.50 -74.00
N SER A 704 -31.73 21.10 -73.88
CA SER A 704 -32.87 21.87 -74.39
C SER A 704 -32.98 23.24 -73.69
N PHE A 705 -32.75 23.28 -72.37
CA PHE A 705 -32.69 24.54 -71.61
C PHE A 705 -31.55 25.44 -72.10
N LEU A 706 -30.36 24.88 -72.30
CA LEU A 706 -29.18 25.63 -72.74
C LEU A 706 -29.36 26.25 -74.14
N GLU A 707 -29.99 25.52 -75.07
CA GLU A 707 -30.33 26.01 -76.41
C GLU A 707 -31.37 27.13 -76.39
N CYS A 708 -32.33 27.09 -75.45
CA CYS A 708 -33.31 28.16 -75.26
C CYS A 708 -32.68 29.44 -74.67
N ALA A 709 -31.72 29.29 -73.76
CA ALA A 709 -31.02 30.42 -73.13
C ALA A 709 -30.02 31.11 -74.08
N PHE A 710 -29.50 30.40 -75.09
CA PHE A 710 -28.50 30.90 -76.04
C PHE A 710 -28.85 30.50 -77.49
N PRO A 711 -29.84 31.15 -78.13
CA PRO A 711 -30.27 30.80 -79.48
C PRO A 711 -29.22 31.14 -80.55
N ALA A 712 -28.93 30.19 -81.45
CA ALA A 712 -27.99 30.39 -82.55
C ALA A 712 -28.50 31.44 -83.56
N SER A 713 -27.67 32.42 -83.91
CA SER A 713 -27.99 33.45 -84.90
C SER A 713 -28.07 32.83 -86.31
N LYS A 714 -29.26 32.70 -86.89
CA LYS A 714 -29.42 32.27 -88.30
C LYS A 714 -28.99 33.37 -89.26
N ILE A 715 -28.03 33.08 -90.13
CA ILE A 715 -27.61 33.92 -91.27
C ILE A 715 -28.74 33.96 -92.31
N GLN A 716 -29.14 35.17 -92.73
CA GLN A 716 -30.04 35.44 -93.85
C GLN A 716 -29.32 35.20 -95.20
N CYS A 717 -29.94 34.44 -96.10
CA CYS A 717 -29.73 34.58 -97.54
C CYS A 717 -31.10 34.67 -98.23
N LEU A 718 -31.36 35.82 -98.85
CA LEU A 718 -32.48 36.12 -99.75
C LEU A 718 -32.15 35.65 -101.17
N GLY A 719 -33.11 35.07 -101.88
CA GLY A 719 -33.26 35.26 -103.33
C GLY A 719 -33.27 34.01 -104.24
N GLN A 720 -34.48 33.73 -104.76
CA GLN A 720 -34.84 33.23 -106.10
C GLN A 720 -34.72 31.71 -106.43
N ASP A 721 -35.85 30.99 -106.22
CA ASP A 721 -36.77 30.36 -107.21
C ASP A 721 -36.27 29.53 -108.44
N PRO A 722 -37.10 28.59 -108.95
CA PRO A 722 -36.85 27.12 -108.96
C PRO A 722 -36.74 26.55 -110.41
N PRO A 723 -36.82 25.23 -110.74
CA PRO A 723 -38.09 24.46 -110.65
C PRO A 723 -38.01 22.89 -110.55
N CYS A 724 -39.20 22.29 -110.39
CA CYS A 724 -39.67 20.98 -110.87
C CYS A 724 -39.26 19.65 -110.19
N THR A 725 -40.22 19.10 -109.42
CA THR A 725 -40.87 17.74 -109.50
C THR A 725 -40.22 16.62 -110.34
N PRO A 726 -40.41 15.31 -110.02
CA PRO A 726 -41.70 14.75 -109.53
C PRO A 726 -41.65 13.61 -108.47
N GLN A 727 -42.87 13.35 -107.98
CA GLN A 727 -43.32 12.28 -107.10
C GLN A 727 -42.96 10.86 -107.57
N THR A 728 -42.74 9.94 -106.62
CA THR A 728 -43.59 8.73 -106.57
C THR A 728 -43.58 8.06 -105.19
N SER A 729 -44.78 7.67 -104.81
CA SER A 729 -45.30 6.89 -103.69
C SER A 729 -44.63 5.54 -103.43
N ILE A 730 -44.72 4.99 -102.20
CA ILE A 730 -45.54 3.80 -101.88
C ILE A 730 -45.33 3.24 -100.44
N HIS A 731 -46.48 3.02 -99.79
CA HIS A 731 -46.86 2.08 -98.72
C HIS A 731 -46.11 1.91 -97.39
N LYS A 732 -46.85 2.31 -96.34
CA LYS A 732 -46.95 1.68 -95.01
C LYS A 732 -47.21 0.16 -95.08
N LYS A 733 -46.58 -0.59 -94.17
CA LYS A 733 -47.27 -1.68 -93.44
C LYS A 733 -46.65 -1.90 -92.06
N GLN A 734 -47.48 -1.73 -91.03
CA GLN A 734 -47.27 -2.15 -89.65
C GLN A 734 -47.43 -3.67 -89.51
N ARG A 735 -46.75 -4.26 -88.51
CA ARG A 735 -47.22 -5.30 -87.57
C ARG A 735 -46.15 -5.41 -86.46
N ARG A 736 -46.44 -4.98 -85.22
CA ARG A 736 -46.97 -5.76 -84.08
C ARG A 736 -46.27 -7.12 -83.90
N TYR A 737 -45.46 -7.24 -82.85
CA TYR A 737 -45.91 -7.72 -81.54
C TYR A 737 -45.33 -6.85 -80.43
#